data_AF-A0A2S8FX28-F1
#
_entry.id   AF-A0A2S8FX28-F1
#
_cell.length_a   1.000
_cell.length_b   1.000
_cell.length_c   1.000
_cell.angle_alpha   90.00
_cell.angle_beta   90.00
_cell.angle_gamma   90.00
#
_symmetry.space_group_name_H-M   'P 1'
#
loop_
_entity.id
_entity.type
_entity.pdbx_description
1 polymer ?
#
loop_
_entity_poly.entity_id
_entity_poly.type
_entity_poly.pdbx_seq_one_letter_code
_entity_poly.pdbx_strand_id
1 'polypeptide(L)'
;MAADISSIWFQDVAGSDFERSGGGIATDSTGVTEQATQDPYSNDWIVQLSTNVASQLTSVSQVSSLLAGSGFDVEVVRGLGLVGQILVHSEGATAEDVGAWFGSLDAVANYELDIASVFNVAPNDPSYSSTYGLKQIDAPEAWDKTTGSDSVVVGVIDTGVDWTHPDLAGNIWTNPGEIAGNGIDDDHNGFIDDVHGFDFVNNDGDPMDDNHHGTHVAGTIAAQGNNARGVTGVAWNTSIMALKFLSASGTGYTSDAVRAINYATMMRTEYGVNIRVLNNSWGGGGYSASLDAAIQASEAADILFVAAAGNDGTNNDVNPHYPSNYNVDNVITVAATDKNDNLASFSNYGPNSVDIAAPGVGIYSTIAGGYYATFSGTSMASPHVAGVAALAFAYDPDATAAEVKDAILAGGDWISGLDGKISTGMRLNAAGTLAHLNPESSTPDPAPDPEPEPVPNQAPTVGSVTTDTSTVYLGETNTITLTAKSVADSDGTVSQVTFYRDSNGNGQWDASDAVLGSDSTISGGLASLTISNPFTTTGSHMIFAQATDNEGAKSNLVGTSVMVIQPDDYANTASGATLMSVGSTLSGKLNYGGDVDYFRFSAVAGKTYVIDTNHNSLAASVLTLYSSNGASQLAQDSNASGTKVVWTATSSGTVYFSVKGTDSSQMGNYSVSVTESSPFKLNSGTLAILGTEGNDSISVSYSGSTVTVTMNGKSSTFNASQVKKITFDGGAGTDTARFYGTSGREVWTFQGDTMKVTGSGFTWSTTNTENNFGDASAQDYVTMLDTAGNDTFTSYSTRFTMSGPGYKNEVSGARSVLAKSSSGGVDTAIFYDSSGNDYFIGRGEHGTMTTADSSVSTYGFDRTSAYSTGGNDQAYLYDSVGNDTFNSYGKSSVLSGSGYINTVYNFARVTAMAVNGGTDVATFYDTDGNDIYVARGNQAYMYGAGYYTISQGFARSTAVSSKGGADQAFFYDTAGNDTFYSRTVESSMAGQGYANSARGFNQVNAVATMGGHDVAYLFDTASDDRLVARSNYAALYGEDFSSYAAGFDVVVAYSTEGSDKSYVGDIDFLMQYLGEWDD
;
A
#
# COMPACT_ATOMS: atom_id res chain seq x y z
N MET A 1 23.96 7.55 -59.65
CA MET A 1 24.27 8.98 -59.42
C MET A 1 23.71 9.31 -58.05
N ALA A 2 24.46 10.03 -57.20
CA ALA A 2 24.02 10.29 -55.83
C ALA A 2 22.66 10.99 -55.85
N ALA A 3 21.66 10.39 -55.21
CA ALA A 3 20.34 10.97 -55.13
C ALA A 3 20.40 12.14 -54.15
N ASP A 4 20.33 13.36 -54.69
CA ASP A 4 20.32 14.56 -53.86
C ASP A 4 18.99 14.67 -53.11
N ILE A 5 19.07 14.98 -51.82
CA ILE A 5 17.91 15.33 -50.99
C ILE A 5 17.57 16.81 -51.26
N SER A 6 16.30 17.13 -51.41
CA SER A 6 15.85 18.50 -51.73
C SER A 6 14.60 18.88 -50.96
N SER A 7 14.56 20.11 -50.45
CA SER A 7 13.44 20.64 -49.65
C SER A 7 12.12 20.68 -50.42
N ILE A 8 12.18 20.76 -51.76
CA ILE A 8 10.99 20.69 -52.62
C ILE A 8 10.29 19.34 -52.45
N TRP A 9 11.06 18.27 -52.27
CA TRP A 9 10.54 16.90 -52.17
C TRP A 9 10.15 16.50 -50.75
N PHE A 10 10.05 17.44 -49.80
CA PHE A 10 9.42 17.23 -48.49
C PHE A 10 8.02 17.86 -48.41
N GLN A 11 7.50 18.38 -49.53
CA GLN A 11 6.22 19.06 -49.58
C GLN A 11 5.05 18.06 -49.47
N ASP A 12 4.10 18.33 -48.57
CA ASP A 12 2.76 17.73 -48.56
C ASP A 12 1.88 18.39 -49.62
N VAL A 13 1.05 17.61 -50.30
CA VAL A 13 0.12 18.12 -51.33
C VAL A 13 -1.19 18.51 -50.65
N ALA A 14 -1.51 19.82 -50.66
CA ALA A 14 -2.71 20.34 -50.03
C ALA A 14 -3.99 19.82 -50.72
N GLY A 15 -4.89 19.18 -49.95
CA GLY A 15 -6.16 18.64 -50.43
C GLY A 15 -6.29 17.12 -50.39
N SER A 16 -5.24 16.39 -50.01
CA SER A 16 -5.35 14.95 -49.73
C SER A 16 -5.99 14.73 -48.37
N ASP A 17 -7.22 14.24 -48.33
CA ASP A 17 -7.94 13.79 -47.12
C ASP A 17 -7.37 12.47 -46.57
N PHE A 18 -6.05 12.29 -46.71
CA PHE A 18 -5.35 11.05 -46.39
C PHE A 18 -5.16 10.92 -44.88
N GLU A 19 -6.10 10.22 -44.22
CA GLU A 19 -5.90 9.65 -42.89
C GLU A 19 -5.40 8.20 -43.02
N ARG A 20 -4.28 7.88 -42.36
CA ARG A 20 -3.81 6.49 -42.25
C ARG A 20 -4.79 5.74 -41.35
N SER A 21 -5.71 4.98 -41.95
CA SER A 21 -6.63 4.12 -41.21
C SER A 21 -5.83 3.05 -40.46
N GLY A 22 -5.79 3.14 -39.13
CA GLY A 22 -5.40 2.00 -38.31
C GLY A 22 -6.42 0.88 -38.54
N GLY A 23 -5.95 -0.31 -38.91
CA GLY A 23 -6.80 -1.44 -39.28
C GLY A 23 -7.85 -1.78 -38.22
N GLY A 24 -9.08 -1.30 -38.43
CA GLY A 24 -10.26 -1.70 -37.67
C GLY A 24 -10.84 -2.99 -38.25
N ILE A 25 -11.10 -3.96 -37.38
CA ILE A 25 -11.76 -5.22 -37.72
C ILE A 25 -13.24 -4.93 -37.96
N ALA A 26 -13.72 -5.06 -39.21
CA ALA A 26 -15.14 -5.03 -39.52
C ALA A 26 -15.72 -6.46 -39.51
N THR A 27 -16.64 -6.74 -38.59
CA THR A 27 -17.45 -7.97 -38.60
C THR A 27 -18.69 -7.80 -39.47
N ASP A 28 -18.89 -8.69 -40.45
CA ASP A 28 -20.15 -8.76 -41.18
C ASP A 28 -21.22 -9.60 -40.43
N SER A 29 -22.46 -9.49 -40.89
CA SER A 29 -23.65 -10.11 -40.28
C SER A 29 -23.72 -11.65 -40.34
N THR A 30 -22.65 -12.35 -40.74
CA THR A 30 -22.64 -13.81 -40.85
C THR A 30 -21.74 -14.53 -39.85
N GLY A 31 -20.98 -13.80 -39.01
CA GLY A 31 -20.25 -14.38 -37.88
C GLY A 31 -19.15 -15.36 -38.26
N VAL A 32 -18.63 -15.29 -39.49
CA VAL A 32 -17.43 -16.01 -39.92
C VAL A 32 -16.31 -14.99 -40.07
N THR A 33 -15.33 -15.03 -39.16
CA THR A 33 -14.04 -14.36 -39.35
C THR A 33 -13.27 -15.07 -40.46
N GLU A 34 -13.42 -14.61 -41.70
CA GLU A 34 -12.32 -14.78 -42.65
C GLU A 34 -11.18 -13.89 -42.18
N GLN A 35 -10.06 -14.51 -41.82
CA GLN A 35 -8.80 -13.80 -41.69
C GLN A 35 -8.51 -13.20 -43.06
N ALA A 36 -8.79 -11.90 -43.23
CA ALA A 36 -8.38 -11.19 -44.42
C ALA A 36 -6.87 -11.35 -44.53
N THR A 37 -6.44 -12.13 -45.51
CA THR A 37 -5.03 -12.23 -45.92
C THR A 37 -4.60 -10.99 -46.72
N GLN A 38 -5.42 -9.93 -46.70
CA GLN A 38 -5.07 -8.62 -47.23
C GLN A 38 -4.77 -7.67 -46.09
N ASP A 39 -3.48 -7.35 -46.00
CA ASP A 39 -2.90 -6.22 -45.31
C ASP A 39 -3.79 -4.96 -45.45
N PRO A 40 -4.22 -4.32 -44.35
CA PRO A 40 -5.08 -3.13 -44.40
C PRO A 40 -4.42 -1.91 -45.07
N TYR A 41 -3.13 -1.96 -45.43
CA TYR A 41 -2.40 -0.86 -46.09
C TYR A 41 -2.14 -1.07 -47.60
N SER A 42 -2.92 -1.94 -48.25
CA SER A 42 -2.65 -2.44 -49.62
C SER A 42 -2.70 -1.41 -50.79
N ASN A 43 -2.88 -0.12 -50.53
CA ASN A 43 -3.18 0.90 -51.53
C ASN A 43 -2.22 2.12 -51.56
N ASP A 44 -1.19 2.13 -50.70
CA ASP A 44 -0.17 3.18 -50.69
C ASP A 44 1.12 2.73 -51.38
N TRP A 45 1.74 3.64 -52.13
CA TRP A 45 2.89 3.37 -52.99
C TRP A 45 4.00 4.39 -52.81
N ILE A 46 5.22 3.90 -52.62
CA ILE A 46 6.44 4.69 -52.76
C ILE A 46 6.83 4.67 -54.24
N VAL A 47 6.74 5.83 -54.90
CA VAL A 47 7.05 5.97 -56.33
C VAL A 47 8.29 6.84 -56.50
N GLN A 48 9.24 6.36 -57.30
CA GLN A 48 10.42 7.09 -57.72
C GLN A 48 10.27 7.49 -59.19
N LEU A 49 10.18 8.79 -59.47
CA LEU A 49 10.18 9.34 -60.81
C LEU A 49 11.55 9.25 -61.47
N SER A 50 11.57 9.16 -62.80
CA SER A 50 12.79 9.19 -63.60
C SER A 50 13.48 10.55 -63.49
N THR A 51 14.81 10.56 -63.51
CA THR A 51 15.63 11.76 -63.27
C THR A 51 15.30 12.90 -64.25
N ASN A 52 14.96 12.55 -65.49
CA ASN A 52 14.57 13.53 -66.50
C ASN A 52 13.25 14.24 -66.16
N VAL A 53 12.29 13.52 -65.57
CA VAL A 53 11.00 14.08 -65.12
C VAL A 53 11.18 14.86 -63.83
N ALA A 54 11.84 14.26 -62.82
CA ALA A 54 12.03 14.89 -61.52
C ALA A 54 12.78 16.23 -61.60
N SER A 55 13.75 16.37 -62.53
CA SER A 55 14.52 17.61 -62.73
C SER A 55 13.72 18.78 -63.31
N GLN A 56 12.53 18.54 -63.86
CA GLN A 56 11.68 19.56 -64.48
C GLN A 56 10.60 20.10 -63.54
N LEU A 57 10.43 19.48 -62.38
CA LEU A 57 9.39 19.81 -61.41
C LEU A 57 9.92 20.80 -60.37
N THR A 58 9.07 21.78 -60.03
CA THR A 58 9.34 22.82 -59.03
C THR A 58 8.54 22.62 -57.73
N SER A 59 7.57 21.70 -57.72
CA SER A 59 6.77 21.30 -56.54
C SER A 59 6.30 19.84 -56.66
N VAL A 60 6.03 19.20 -55.52
CA VAL A 60 5.50 17.82 -55.49
C VAL A 60 4.08 17.75 -56.09
N SER A 61 3.27 18.79 -55.88
CA SER A 61 1.91 18.88 -56.42
C SER A 61 1.81 18.83 -57.95
N GLN A 62 2.89 19.16 -58.67
CA GLN A 62 2.93 19.04 -60.13
C GLN A 62 2.96 17.59 -60.62
N VAL A 63 3.26 16.63 -59.73
CA VAL A 63 3.26 15.21 -60.08
C VAL A 63 1.84 14.68 -60.30
N SER A 64 0.83 15.23 -59.63
CA SER A 64 -0.57 14.77 -59.77
C SER A 64 -1.06 14.84 -61.23
N SER A 65 -0.66 15.87 -61.98
CA SER A 65 -0.98 15.98 -63.41
C SER A 65 -0.20 15.00 -64.30
N LEU A 66 0.92 14.49 -63.82
CA LEU A 66 1.82 13.59 -64.54
C LEU A 66 1.41 12.12 -64.38
N LEU A 67 0.75 11.82 -63.26
CA LEU A 67 0.13 10.53 -62.96
C LEU A 67 -1.36 10.50 -63.34
N ALA A 68 -1.91 11.59 -63.87
CA ALA A 68 -3.29 11.63 -64.36
C ALA A 68 -3.45 10.78 -65.63
N GLY A 69 -4.37 9.80 -65.61
CA GLY A 69 -4.71 8.97 -66.77
C GLY A 69 -4.63 7.45 -66.58
N SER A 70 -4.51 6.97 -65.34
CA SER A 70 -4.48 5.56 -64.90
C SER A 70 -5.74 4.75 -65.23
N GLY A 71 -6.92 5.38 -65.27
CA GLY A 71 -8.20 4.67 -65.32
C GLY A 71 -8.68 4.16 -63.95
N PHE A 72 -7.98 4.52 -62.88
CA PHE A 72 -8.32 4.34 -61.46
C PHE A 72 -7.82 5.58 -60.68
N ASP A 73 -8.37 5.85 -59.50
CA ASP A 73 -8.11 7.08 -58.77
C ASP A 73 -6.74 7.01 -58.10
N VAL A 74 -5.85 7.96 -58.43
CA VAL A 74 -4.47 8.00 -57.96
C VAL A 74 -4.19 9.40 -57.44
N GLU A 75 -3.82 9.50 -56.18
CA GLU A 75 -3.55 10.74 -55.48
C GLU A 75 -2.10 10.82 -55.00
N VAL A 76 -1.41 11.92 -55.31
CA VAL A 76 -0.08 12.18 -54.74
C VAL A 76 -0.25 12.81 -53.37
N VAL A 77 0.19 12.11 -52.32
CA VAL A 77 0.03 12.53 -50.92
C VAL A 77 1.13 13.51 -50.52
N ARG A 78 2.40 13.12 -50.69
CA ARG A 78 3.57 13.93 -50.27
C ARG A 78 4.87 13.50 -50.94
N GLY A 79 5.90 14.34 -50.83
CA GLY A 79 7.27 13.97 -51.15
C GLY A 79 8.01 13.34 -49.97
N LEU A 80 8.95 12.42 -50.25
CA LEU A 80 9.71 11.67 -49.23
C LEU A 80 11.16 12.17 -49.03
N GLY A 81 11.50 13.31 -49.62
CA GLY A 81 12.74 14.05 -49.41
C GLY A 81 13.82 13.85 -50.47
N LEU A 82 13.82 12.70 -51.15
CA LEU A 82 14.74 12.39 -52.24
C LEU A 82 14.16 12.91 -53.57
N VAL A 83 15.00 13.48 -54.45
CA VAL A 83 14.52 14.06 -55.71
C VAL A 83 13.78 13.01 -56.56
N GLY A 84 12.49 13.25 -56.80
CA GLY A 84 11.62 12.36 -57.54
C GLY A 84 10.89 11.31 -56.70
N GLN A 85 11.12 11.24 -55.39
CA GLN A 85 10.51 10.24 -54.50
C GLN A 85 9.25 10.79 -53.81
N ILE A 86 8.13 10.09 -53.98
CA ILE A 86 6.81 10.51 -53.49
C ILE A 86 6.03 9.34 -52.92
N LEU A 87 5.07 9.65 -52.06
CA LEU A 87 4.01 8.76 -51.61
C LEU A 87 2.75 9.01 -52.43
N VAL A 88 2.14 7.94 -52.92
CA VAL A 88 0.96 7.96 -53.77
C VAL A 88 -0.08 6.99 -53.21
N HIS A 89 -1.31 7.44 -53.04
CA HIS A 89 -2.45 6.63 -52.66
C HIS A 89 -3.25 6.23 -53.91
N SER A 90 -3.78 5.01 -53.97
CA SER A 90 -4.59 4.54 -55.10
C SER A 90 -5.91 3.91 -54.64
N GLU A 91 -7.02 4.27 -55.28
CA GLU A 91 -8.35 3.67 -55.06
C GLU A 91 -8.93 3.09 -56.35
N GLY A 92 -9.79 2.09 -56.22
CA GLY A 92 -10.58 1.55 -57.33
C GLY A 92 -9.85 0.55 -58.27
N ALA A 93 -8.66 0.07 -57.92
CA ALA A 93 -7.93 -0.97 -58.66
C ALA A 93 -7.16 -1.92 -57.73
N THR A 94 -6.80 -3.12 -58.20
CA THR A 94 -5.98 -4.05 -57.42
C THR A 94 -4.52 -3.60 -57.42
N ALA A 95 -3.74 -3.97 -56.38
CA ALA A 95 -2.33 -3.61 -56.34
C ALA A 95 -1.52 -4.15 -57.54
N GLU A 96 -1.94 -5.29 -58.11
CA GLU A 96 -1.34 -5.85 -59.33
C GLU A 96 -1.59 -4.95 -60.56
N ASP A 97 -2.79 -4.39 -60.69
CA ASP A 97 -3.17 -3.48 -61.78
C ASP A 97 -2.46 -2.11 -61.67
N VAL A 98 -2.41 -1.55 -60.45
CA VAL A 98 -1.73 -0.27 -60.18
C VAL A 98 -0.22 -0.41 -60.41
N GLY A 99 0.37 -1.51 -59.94
CA GLY A 99 1.77 -1.82 -60.20
C GLY A 99 2.07 -1.99 -61.68
N ALA A 100 1.23 -2.72 -62.43
CA ALA A 100 1.40 -2.89 -63.88
C ALA A 100 1.32 -1.55 -64.64
N TRP A 101 0.45 -0.64 -64.19
CA TRP A 101 0.35 0.71 -64.75
C TRP A 101 1.58 1.57 -64.43
N PHE A 102 2.06 1.61 -63.18
CA PHE A 102 3.30 2.32 -62.86
C PHE A 102 4.47 1.80 -63.70
N GLY A 103 4.56 0.48 -63.91
CA GLY A 103 5.54 -0.14 -64.79
C GLY A 103 5.40 0.21 -66.28
N SER A 104 4.26 0.76 -66.70
CA SER A 104 4.01 1.21 -68.07
C SER A 104 4.37 2.68 -68.33
N LEU A 105 4.60 3.47 -67.28
CA LEU A 105 4.88 4.90 -67.39
C LEU A 105 6.38 5.16 -67.55
N ASP A 106 6.79 5.74 -68.68
CA ASP A 106 8.18 6.20 -68.91
C ASP A 106 8.66 7.23 -67.85
N ALA A 107 7.71 7.85 -67.15
CA ALA A 107 7.95 8.80 -66.07
C ALA A 107 8.38 8.15 -64.74
N VAL A 108 8.08 6.87 -64.53
CA VAL A 108 8.36 6.15 -63.28
C VAL A 108 9.62 5.30 -63.47
N ALA A 109 10.61 5.51 -62.60
CA ALA A 109 11.84 4.74 -62.60
C ALA A 109 11.79 3.51 -61.69
N ASN A 110 11.07 3.61 -60.57
CA ASN A 110 10.82 2.49 -59.65
C ASN A 110 9.53 2.75 -58.85
N TYR A 111 8.91 1.68 -58.36
CA TYR A 111 7.76 1.75 -57.47
C TYR A 111 7.74 0.54 -56.53
N GLU A 112 7.26 0.74 -55.31
CA GLU A 112 7.04 -0.32 -54.31
C GLU A 112 5.82 0.06 -53.46
N LEU A 113 5.19 -0.92 -52.82
CA LEU A 113 4.13 -0.66 -51.85
C LEU A 113 4.73 0.01 -50.60
N ASP A 114 4.03 0.99 -50.03
CA ASP A 114 4.34 1.54 -48.71
C ASP A 114 3.85 0.55 -47.65
N ILE A 115 4.69 -0.42 -47.31
CA ILE A 115 4.35 -1.47 -46.35
C ILE A 115 4.47 -0.89 -44.95
N ALA A 116 3.38 -0.96 -44.18
CA ALA A 116 3.43 -0.66 -42.76
C ALA A 116 4.41 -1.61 -42.06
N SER A 117 5.42 -1.04 -41.39
CA SER A 117 6.27 -1.82 -40.51
C SER A 117 5.50 -2.12 -39.22
N VAL A 118 4.77 -3.23 -39.20
CA VAL A 118 4.17 -3.77 -37.98
C VAL A 118 5.26 -4.52 -37.23
N PHE A 119 5.73 -3.98 -36.11
CA PHE A 119 6.50 -4.77 -35.16
C PHE A 119 5.54 -5.73 -34.47
N ASN A 120 5.39 -6.94 -34.99
CA ASN A 120 4.72 -8.00 -34.24
C ASN A 120 5.71 -8.51 -33.19
N VAL A 121 5.47 -8.19 -31.91
CA VAL A 121 6.31 -8.61 -30.79
C VAL A 121 6.02 -10.09 -30.47
N ALA A 122 6.32 -10.98 -31.42
CA ALA A 122 6.25 -12.42 -31.20
C ALA A 122 7.47 -12.86 -30.36
N PRO A 123 7.27 -13.53 -29.22
CA PRO A 123 8.39 -14.01 -28.41
C PRO A 123 9.19 -15.07 -29.17
N ASN A 124 10.51 -15.05 -29.04
CA ASN A 124 11.39 -16.06 -29.64
C ASN A 124 11.44 -17.39 -28.83
N ASP A 125 10.59 -17.53 -27.81
CA ASP A 125 10.59 -18.65 -26.87
C ASP A 125 10.14 -19.95 -27.56
N PRO A 126 10.94 -21.04 -27.53
CA PRO A 126 10.70 -22.26 -28.30
C PRO A 126 9.35 -22.92 -28.09
N SER A 127 8.76 -22.78 -26.90
CA SER A 127 7.49 -23.40 -26.53
C SER A 127 6.28 -22.46 -26.57
N TYR A 128 6.45 -21.22 -27.05
CA TYR A 128 5.33 -20.26 -27.22
C TYR A 128 4.19 -20.83 -28.07
N SER A 129 4.49 -21.63 -29.09
CA SER A 129 3.48 -22.32 -29.90
C SER A 129 2.61 -23.32 -29.11
N SER A 130 3.05 -23.74 -27.91
CA SER A 130 2.34 -24.67 -27.02
C SER A 130 1.49 -23.95 -25.96
N THR A 131 1.59 -22.63 -25.83
CA THR A 131 0.81 -21.81 -24.88
C THR A 131 -0.40 -21.17 -25.56
N TYR A 132 -1.37 -22.01 -25.96
CA TYR A 132 -2.55 -21.55 -26.72
C TYR A 132 -3.34 -20.45 -25.99
N GLY A 133 -3.37 -20.49 -24.65
CA GLY A 133 -4.10 -19.54 -23.82
C GLY A 133 -3.67 -18.09 -24.04
N LEU A 134 -2.38 -17.84 -24.30
CA LEU A 134 -1.85 -16.49 -24.55
C LEU A 134 -2.45 -15.88 -25.81
N LYS A 135 -2.53 -16.67 -26.89
CA LYS A 135 -3.20 -16.22 -28.12
C LYS A 135 -4.70 -16.08 -27.89
N GLN A 136 -5.31 -16.98 -27.11
CA GLN A 136 -6.75 -16.93 -26.88
C GLN A 136 -7.14 -15.65 -26.15
N ILE A 137 -6.33 -15.15 -25.21
CA ILE A 137 -6.58 -13.89 -24.51
C ILE A 137 -6.04 -12.65 -25.23
N ASP A 138 -5.69 -12.72 -26.51
CA ASP A 138 -5.08 -11.61 -27.28
C ASP A 138 -3.86 -10.97 -26.58
N ALA A 139 -3.02 -11.79 -25.94
CA ALA A 139 -1.78 -11.30 -25.34
C ALA A 139 -0.80 -10.72 -26.38
N PRO A 140 -0.63 -11.29 -27.59
CA PRO A 140 0.25 -10.71 -28.61
C PRO A 140 -0.14 -9.27 -29.01
N GLU A 141 -1.44 -9.04 -29.17
CA GLU A 141 -2.00 -7.73 -29.48
C GLU A 141 -1.82 -6.75 -28.31
N ALA A 142 -1.82 -7.25 -27.06
CA ALA A 142 -1.49 -6.45 -25.89
C ALA A 142 0.02 -6.13 -25.81
N TRP A 143 0.89 -7.05 -26.23
CA TRP A 143 2.35 -6.88 -26.20
C TRP A 143 2.87 -5.81 -27.15
N ASP A 144 2.11 -5.49 -28.20
CA ASP A 144 2.37 -4.32 -29.05
C ASP A 144 2.22 -2.99 -28.28
N LYS A 145 1.49 -2.99 -27.15
CA LYS A 145 1.34 -1.83 -26.25
C LYS A 145 2.27 -1.89 -25.05
N THR A 146 2.36 -3.05 -24.37
CA THR A 146 3.29 -3.28 -23.26
C THR A 146 3.54 -4.76 -23.05
N THR A 147 4.76 -5.13 -22.70
CA THR A 147 5.14 -6.50 -22.30
C THR A 147 5.30 -6.66 -20.79
N GLY A 148 4.97 -5.63 -20.01
CA GLY A 148 5.12 -5.59 -18.54
C GLY A 148 6.23 -4.64 -18.08
N SER A 149 6.34 -4.47 -16.76
CA SER A 149 7.42 -3.75 -16.09
C SER A 149 7.93 -4.51 -14.86
N ASP A 150 9.25 -4.60 -14.69
CA ASP A 150 9.90 -5.18 -13.50
C ASP A 150 9.54 -4.44 -12.20
N SER A 151 9.08 -3.20 -12.32
CA SER A 151 8.56 -2.40 -11.20
C SER A 151 7.20 -2.88 -10.68
N VAL A 152 6.44 -3.67 -11.43
CA VAL A 152 5.16 -4.23 -10.98
C VAL A 152 5.43 -5.57 -10.32
N VAL A 153 5.08 -5.69 -9.03
CA VAL A 153 5.26 -6.92 -8.27
C VAL A 153 3.94 -7.68 -8.18
N VAL A 154 3.99 -8.99 -8.43
CA VAL A 154 2.87 -9.92 -8.25
C VAL A 154 3.24 -10.92 -7.16
N GLY A 155 2.45 -10.96 -6.08
CA GLY A 155 2.60 -11.94 -5.02
C GLY A 155 1.93 -13.26 -5.39
N VAL A 156 2.69 -14.34 -5.41
CA VAL A 156 2.18 -15.70 -5.64
C VAL A 156 2.06 -16.40 -4.29
N ILE A 157 0.83 -16.45 -3.76
CA ILE A 157 0.51 -17.10 -2.48
C ILE A 157 0.17 -18.57 -2.77
N ASP A 158 1.14 -19.46 -2.64
CA ASP A 158 1.04 -20.85 -3.11
C ASP A 158 2.02 -21.80 -2.37
N THR A 159 2.56 -22.79 -3.08
CA THR A 159 3.54 -23.80 -2.64
C THR A 159 4.98 -23.31 -2.68
N GLY A 160 5.20 -22.02 -2.96
CA GLY A 160 6.51 -21.44 -3.24
C GLY A 160 6.76 -21.26 -4.73
N VAL A 161 7.92 -20.72 -5.09
CA VAL A 161 8.37 -20.57 -6.48
C VAL A 161 9.80 -21.05 -6.58
N ASP A 162 10.12 -21.85 -7.60
CA ASP A 162 11.50 -22.12 -7.98
C ASP A 162 12.12 -20.85 -8.55
N TRP A 163 12.63 -20.02 -7.64
CA TRP A 163 13.26 -18.74 -7.97
C TRP A 163 14.58 -18.91 -8.74
N THR A 164 15.09 -20.15 -8.85
CA THR A 164 16.25 -20.49 -9.70
C THR A 164 15.86 -20.95 -11.10
N HIS A 165 14.56 -21.13 -11.38
CA HIS A 165 14.09 -21.63 -12.67
C HIS A 165 14.63 -20.73 -13.79
N PRO A 166 15.29 -21.26 -14.85
CA PRO A 166 15.99 -20.43 -15.81
C PRO A 166 15.11 -19.52 -16.69
N ASP A 167 13.80 -19.71 -16.64
CA ASP A 167 12.75 -18.87 -17.26
C ASP A 167 12.08 -17.89 -16.29
N LEU A 168 12.33 -18.01 -15.00
CA LEU A 168 11.76 -17.14 -13.96
C LEU A 168 12.82 -16.28 -13.29
N ALA A 169 14.07 -16.73 -13.21
CA ALA A 169 15.09 -16.17 -12.32
C ALA A 169 15.31 -14.65 -12.46
N GLY A 170 15.19 -14.07 -13.65
CA GLY A 170 15.32 -12.61 -13.79
C GLY A 170 14.00 -11.82 -13.67
N ASN A 171 12.89 -12.52 -13.42
CA ASN A 171 11.57 -11.98 -13.07
C ASN A 171 11.22 -12.28 -11.60
N ILE A 172 12.16 -12.78 -10.79
CA ILE A 172 11.93 -12.95 -9.35
C ILE A 172 12.19 -11.63 -8.63
N TRP A 173 11.24 -11.22 -7.81
CA TRP A 173 11.39 -10.08 -6.92
C TRP A 173 12.52 -10.33 -5.92
N THR A 174 13.34 -9.31 -5.68
CA THR A 174 14.39 -9.36 -4.66
C THR A 174 14.14 -8.24 -3.65
N ASN A 175 14.10 -8.56 -2.36
CA ASN A 175 13.97 -7.59 -1.29
C ASN A 175 15.20 -6.66 -1.27
N PRO A 176 15.07 -5.37 -1.61
CA PRO A 176 16.21 -4.45 -1.58
C PRO A 176 16.67 -4.11 -0.15
N GLY A 177 15.87 -4.46 0.86
CA GLY A 177 16.16 -4.27 2.27
C GLY A 177 17.05 -5.35 2.90
N GLU A 178 17.19 -6.51 2.25
CA GLU A 178 17.85 -7.69 2.82
C GLU A 178 19.27 -7.93 2.29
N ILE A 179 20.17 -8.40 3.17
CA ILE A 179 21.48 -8.93 2.79
C ILE A 179 21.44 -10.45 2.85
N ALA A 180 21.22 -11.07 1.70
CA ALA A 180 21.05 -12.51 1.55
C ALA A 180 22.05 -13.37 2.36
N GLY A 181 21.50 -14.15 3.30
CA GLY A 181 22.18 -15.25 4.00
C GLY A 181 23.04 -14.80 5.18
N ASN A 182 22.75 -13.64 5.78
CA ASN A 182 23.46 -13.15 6.95
C ASN A 182 22.79 -13.57 8.28
N GLY A 183 21.58 -14.14 8.24
CA GLY A 183 20.81 -14.58 9.41
C GLY A 183 20.22 -13.44 10.23
N ILE A 184 20.06 -12.26 9.63
CA ILE A 184 19.55 -11.03 10.24
C ILE A 184 18.34 -10.57 9.42
N ASP A 185 17.35 -10.00 10.12
CA ASP A 185 16.26 -9.24 9.51
C ASP A 185 16.80 -7.80 9.35
N ASP A 186 17.32 -7.48 8.17
CA ASP A 186 18.08 -6.23 7.92
C ASP A 186 17.15 -5.03 7.71
N ASP A 187 15.99 -5.26 7.12
CA ASP A 187 14.97 -4.24 6.92
C ASP A 187 14.04 -4.07 8.15
N HIS A 188 14.18 -4.97 9.14
CA HIS A 188 13.42 -5.02 10.38
C HIS A 188 11.91 -5.22 10.16
N ASN A 189 11.53 -5.95 9.10
CA ASN A 189 10.14 -6.26 8.77
C ASN A 189 9.55 -7.43 9.58
N GLY A 190 10.37 -8.08 10.42
CA GLY A 190 10.01 -9.22 11.25
C GLY A 190 10.29 -10.58 10.62
N PHE A 191 10.87 -10.62 9.41
CA PHE A 191 11.13 -11.82 8.62
C PHE A 191 12.61 -11.86 8.21
N ILE A 192 13.37 -12.75 8.85
CA ILE A 192 14.82 -12.90 8.60
C ILE A 192 15.08 -13.46 7.20
N ASP A 193 15.98 -12.82 6.45
CA ASP A 193 16.49 -13.26 5.14
C ASP A 193 15.37 -13.52 4.09
N ASP A 194 14.30 -12.71 4.06
CA ASP A 194 13.15 -12.86 3.13
C ASP A 194 13.42 -12.35 1.70
N VAL A 195 14.60 -12.70 1.17
CA VAL A 195 15.21 -12.17 -0.05
C VAL A 195 14.31 -12.25 -1.28
N HIS A 196 13.52 -13.32 -1.44
CA HIS A 196 12.63 -13.53 -2.59
C HIS A 196 11.15 -13.63 -2.19
N GLY A 197 10.83 -13.22 -0.96
CA GLY A 197 9.60 -13.52 -0.24
C GLY A 197 9.86 -14.49 0.91
N PHE A 198 8.79 -15.12 1.44
CA PHE A 198 8.87 -15.84 2.71
C PHE A 198 8.12 -17.18 2.68
N ASP A 199 8.65 -18.18 3.39
CA ASP A 199 8.00 -19.46 3.65
C ASP A 199 7.29 -19.45 5.01
N PHE A 200 5.96 -19.36 4.98
CA PHE A 200 5.10 -19.40 6.16
C PHE A 200 4.83 -20.83 6.66
N VAL A 201 5.15 -21.86 5.89
CA VAL A 201 5.07 -23.27 6.32
C VAL A 201 6.21 -23.60 7.26
N ASN A 202 7.44 -23.23 6.88
CA ASN A 202 8.66 -23.53 7.64
C ASN A 202 9.09 -22.34 8.53
N ASN A 203 8.51 -21.17 8.31
CA ASN A 203 8.80 -19.91 8.98
C ASN A 203 10.27 -19.49 8.80
N ASP A 204 10.71 -19.44 7.54
CA ASP A 204 12.03 -18.98 7.10
C ASP A 204 11.96 -18.20 5.77
N GLY A 205 13.06 -17.53 5.40
CA GLY A 205 13.17 -16.68 4.22
C GLY A 205 13.40 -17.43 2.89
N ASP A 206 13.18 -18.75 2.82
CA ASP A 206 13.39 -19.54 1.60
C ASP A 206 12.06 -20.07 1.02
N PRO A 207 11.35 -19.29 0.18
CA PRO A 207 10.08 -19.70 -0.43
C PRO A 207 10.25 -20.64 -1.63
N MET A 208 11.28 -21.49 -1.65
CA MET A 208 11.55 -22.46 -2.72
C MET A 208 10.37 -23.43 -2.89
N ASP A 209 9.97 -23.67 -4.15
CA ASP A 209 8.90 -24.61 -4.48
C ASP A 209 9.38 -26.07 -4.40
N ASP A 210 8.69 -26.85 -3.56
CA ASP A 210 8.89 -28.28 -3.37
C ASP A 210 7.67 -29.13 -3.80
N ASN A 211 6.71 -28.53 -4.52
CA ASN A 211 5.49 -29.17 -5.01
C ASN A 211 5.28 -29.06 -6.53
N HIS A 212 5.81 -28.01 -7.17
CA HIS A 212 5.65 -27.61 -8.59
C HIS A 212 4.47 -26.69 -8.91
N HIS A 213 3.44 -26.62 -8.07
CA HIS A 213 2.20 -25.89 -8.39
C HIS A 213 2.43 -24.38 -8.48
N GLY A 214 3.13 -23.78 -7.50
CA GLY A 214 3.39 -22.35 -7.44
C GLY A 214 4.34 -21.88 -8.53
N THR A 215 5.34 -22.70 -8.89
CA THR A 215 6.20 -22.43 -10.06
C THR A 215 5.41 -22.45 -11.38
N HIS A 216 4.40 -23.31 -11.51
CA HIS A 216 3.53 -23.36 -12.71
C HIS A 216 2.67 -22.12 -12.86
N VAL A 217 2.10 -21.69 -11.75
CA VAL A 217 1.37 -20.43 -11.62
C VAL A 217 2.27 -19.24 -11.96
N ALA A 218 3.46 -19.14 -11.36
CA ALA A 218 4.41 -18.06 -11.59
C ALA A 218 4.85 -17.95 -13.06
N GLY A 219 5.11 -19.07 -13.74
CA GLY A 219 5.45 -19.06 -15.17
C GLY A 219 4.32 -18.60 -16.07
N THR A 220 3.07 -18.90 -15.70
CA THR A 220 1.90 -18.43 -16.47
C THR A 220 1.76 -16.91 -16.34
N ILE A 221 2.06 -16.36 -15.17
CA ILE A 221 2.06 -14.90 -14.93
C ILE A 221 3.22 -14.24 -15.66
N ALA A 222 4.46 -14.68 -15.38
CA ALA A 222 5.67 -13.95 -15.73
C ALA A 222 6.91 -14.81 -16.03
N ALA A 223 6.76 -15.94 -16.75
CA ALA A 223 7.93 -16.49 -17.43
C ALA A 223 8.51 -15.45 -18.40
N GLN A 224 9.84 -15.32 -18.40
CA GLN A 224 10.56 -14.32 -19.17
C GLN A 224 10.29 -14.48 -20.66
N GLY A 225 9.66 -13.48 -21.26
CA GLY A 225 9.45 -13.47 -22.70
C GLY A 225 10.68 -13.06 -23.47
N ASN A 226 10.80 -13.59 -24.68
CA ASN A 226 11.83 -13.29 -25.67
C ASN A 226 13.27 -13.58 -25.19
N ASN A 227 13.44 -14.58 -24.32
CA ASN A 227 14.74 -15.00 -23.78
C ASN A 227 15.33 -16.23 -24.51
N ALA A 228 14.66 -16.69 -25.56
CA ALA A 228 14.97 -17.85 -26.40
C ALA A 228 14.96 -19.19 -25.64
N ARG A 229 14.16 -19.27 -24.57
CA ARG A 229 14.03 -20.45 -23.71
C ARG A 229 12.55 -20.72 -23.41
N GLY A 230 12.23 -21.99 -23.19
CA GLY A 230 10.97 -22.39 -22.57
C GLY A 230 9.70 -21.74 -23.11
N VAL A 231 8.95 -21.11 -22.22
CA VAL A 231 7.65 -20.46 -22.45
C VAL A 231 7.76 -18.97 -22.13
N THR A 232 6.72 -18.21 -22.46
CA THR A 232 6.55 -16.84 -21.98
C THR A 232 5.33 -16.77 -21.08
N GLY A 233 5.38 -15.90 -20.07
CA GLY A 233 4.23 -15.52 -19.27
C GLY A 233 3.35 -14.51 -20.02
N VAL A 234 2.23 -14.17 -19.41
CA VAL A 234 1.39 -13.06 -19.89
C VAL A 234 2.15 -11.72 -19.79
N ALA A 235 2.83 -11.45 -18.67
CA ALA A 235 3.70 -10.29 -18.49
C ALA A 235 5.17 -10.71 -18.57
N TRP A 236 5.82 -10.46 -19.70
CA TRP A 236 7.19 -10.92 -19.98
C TRP A 236 8.22 -10.37 -19.00
N ASN A 237 7.98 -9.15 -18.50
CA ASN A 237 8.85 -8.45 -17.57
C ASN A 237 7.99 -8.00 -16.38
N THR A 238 7.94 -8.78 -15.31
CA THR A 238 7.20 -8.48 -14.07
C THR A 238 7.90 -9.20 -12.93
N SER A 239 7.91 -8.62 -11.74
CA SER A 239 8.56 -9.20 -10.57
C SER A 239 7.62 -10.12 -9.80
N ILE A 240 8.01 -11.38 -9.55
CA ILE A 240 7.27 -12.36 -8.75
C ILE A 240 7.81 -12.38 -7.32
N MET A 241 6.96 -12.06 -6.34
CA MET A 241 7.24 -12.27 -4.91
C MET A 241 6.66 -13.63 -4.49
N ALA A 242 7.52 -14.53 -4.03
CA ALA A 242 7.14 -15.91 -3.69
C ALA A 242 6.65 -16.00 -2.23
N LEU A 243 5.39 -16.37 -2.03
CA LEU A 243 4.77 -16.45 -0.70
C LEU A 243 4.28 -17.87 -0.45
N LYS A 244 5.13 -18.68 0.19
CA LYS A 244 4.86 -20.10 0.39
C LYS A 244 4.02 -20.31 1.65
N PHE A 245 2.80 -20.80 1.51
CA PHE A 245 1.96 -21.23 2.64
C PHE A 245 1.45 -22.67 2.49
N LEU A 246 1.67 -23.29 1.34
CA LEU A 246 1.39 -24.70 1.07
C LEU A 246 2.70 -25.51 1.09
N SER A 247 2.70 -26.60 1.84
CA SER A 247 3.82 -27.56 1.94
C SER A 247 4.00 -28.39 0.66
N ALA A 248 5.06 -29.20 0.61
CA ALA A 248 5.33 -30.17 -0.46
C ALA A 248 4.15 -31.09 -0.82
N SER A 249 3.21 -31.33 0.10
CA SER A 249 1.99 -32.12 -0.15
C SER A 249 0.81 -31.30 -0.67
N GLY A 250 0.99 -30.00 -0.94
CA GLY A 250 -0.08 -29.08 -1.36
C GLY A 250 -1.05 -28.72 -0.23
N THR A 251 -0.63 -28.88 1.03
CA THR A 251 -1.46 -28.61 2.22
C THR A 251 -0.92 -27.42 3.02
N GLY A 252 -1.80 -26.60 3.57
CA GLY A 252 -1.44 -25.46 4.42
C GLY A 252 -2.61 -25.01 5.29
N TYR A 253 -2.37 -24.03 6.16
CA TYR A 253 -3.38 -23.51 7.09
C TYR A 253 -3.89 -22.13 6.67
N THR A 254 -5.16 -21.84 6.98
CA THR A 254 -5.74 -20.50 6.77
C THR A 254 -4.96 -19.40 7.50
N SER A 255 -4.34 -19.71 8.65
CA SER A 255 -3.47 -18.77 9.36
C SER A 255 -2.28 -18.33 8.51
N ASP A 256 -1.71 -19.24 7.74
CA ASP A 256 -0.50 -18.99 6.97
C ASP A 256 -0.85 -18.22 5.69
N ALA A 257 -2.01 -18.52 5.09
CA ALA A 257 -2.58 -17.69 4.03
C ALA A 257 -2.86 -16.25 4.50
N VAL A 258 -3.42 -16.07 5.70
CA VAL A 258 -3.63 -14.74 6.31
C VAL A 258 -2.29 -14.02 6.52
N ARG A 259 -1.27 -14.72 7.01
CA ARG A 259 0.08 -14.14 7.17
C ARG A 259 0.70 -13.74 5.83
N ALA A 260 0.56 -14.57 4.80
CA ALA A 260 1.06 -14.26 3.46
C ALA A 260 0.39 -13.02 2.84
N ILE A 261 -0.93 -12.89 2.98
CA ILE A 261 -1.67 -11.70 2.51
C ILE A 261 -1.21 -10.46 3.29
N ASN A 262 -1.15 -10.55 4.62
CA ASN A 262 -0.74 -9.43 5.46
C ASN A 262 0.73 -9.03 5.22
N TYR A 263 1.61 -9.99 4.94
CA TYR A 263 2.99 -9.71 4.55
C TYR A 263 3.03 -8.93 3.24
N ALA A 264 2.33 -9.37 2.19
CA ALA A 264 2.26 -8.63 0.94
C ALA A 264 1.70 -7.21 1.13
N THR A 265 0.63 -7.07 1.91
CA THR A 265 0.04 -5.78 2.27
C THR A 265 1.05 -4.89 3.00
N MET A 266 1.75 -5.42 4.01
CA MET A 266 2.79 -4.71 4.77
C MET A 266 3.94 -4.26 3.86
N MET A 267 4.43 -5.15 2.98
CA MET A 267 5.49 -4.81 2.03
C MET A 267 5.10 -3.64 1.13
N ARG A 268 3.81 -3.53 0.77
CA ARG A 268 3.29 -2.37 0.05
C ARG A 268 3.21 -1.12 0.91
N THR A 269 2.52 -1.20 2.05
CA THR A 269 2.10 -0.03 2.83
C THR A 269 3.23 0.54 3.70
N GLU A 270 4.14 -0.31 4.17
CA GLU A 270 5.20 0.07 5.11
C GLU A 270 6.59 0.10 4.44
N TYR A 271 6.84 -0.80 3.47
CA TYR A 271 8.16 -0.95 2.82
C TYR A 271 8.20 -0.42 1.37
N GLY A 272 7.09 0.11 0.86
CA GLY A 272 7.02 0.77 -0.44
C GLY A 272 7.24 -0.14 -1.65
N VAL A 273 7.10 -1.46 -1.47
CA VAL A 273 7.16 -2.43 -2.57
C VAL A 273 5.92 -2.28 -3.43
N ASN A 274 6.10 -2.12 -4.75
CA ASN A 274 4.98 -1.95 -5.69
C ASN A 274 4.29 -3.27 -6.04
N ILE A 275 3.87 -4.02 -5.02
CA ILE A 275 2.99 -5.18 -5.17
C ILE A 275 1.59 -4.70 -5.48
N ARG A 276 1.05 -5.09 -6.64
CA ARG A 276 -0.26 -4.65 -7.14
C ARG A 276 -1.27 -5.77 -7.30
N VAL A 277 -0.79 -7.02 -7.35
CA VAL A 277 -1.63 -8.19 -7.60
C VAL A 277 -1.20 -9.33 -6.68
N LEU A 278 -2.17 -9.99 -6.08
CA LEU A 278 -2.02 -11.31 -5.44
C LEU A 278 -2.73 -12.34 -6.31
N ASN A 279 -2.02 -13.42 -6.64
CA ASN A 279 -2.63 -14.58 -7.27
C ASN A 279 -2.83 -15.68 -6.22
N ASN A 280 -4.06 -16.16 -6.10
CA ASN A 280 -4.53 -17.10 -5.09
C ASN A 280 -5.15 -18.32 -5.77
N SER A 281 -4.29 -19.21 -6.27
CA SER A 281 -4.65 -20.43 -6.99
C SER A 281 -4.98 -21.61 -6.06
N TRP A 282 -5.62 -21.32 -4.94
CA TRP A 282 -5.98 -22.26 -3.88
C TRP A 282 -7.39 -21.99 -3.39
N GLY A 283 -7.97 -22.96 -2.71
CA GLY A 283 -9.27 -22.81 -2.08
C GLY A 283 -9.69 -24.03 -1.29
N GLY A 284 -10.68 -23.83 -0.44
CA GLY A 284 -11.17 -24.86 0.47
C GLY A 284 -11.45 -24.31 1.87
N GLY A 285 -12.06 -25.14 2.71
CA GLY A 285 -12.57 -24.72 4.01
C GLY A 285 -13.89 -23.95 3.89
N GLY A 286 -14.21 -23.16 4.93
CA GLY A 286 -15.39 -22.31 4.97
C GLY A 286 -15.01 -20.84 5.19
N TYR A 287 -16.03 -19.99 5.33
CA TYR A 287 -15.83 -18.57 5.64
C TYR A 287 -14.97 -18.39 6.90
N SER A 288 -14.00 -17.50 6.82
CA SER A 288 -13.11 -17.10 7.92
C SER A 288 -13.07 -15.59 8.00
N ALA A 289 -13.54 -15.03 9.13
CA ALA A 289 -13.50 -13.58 9.35
C ALA A 289 -12.07 -13.00 9.32
N SER A 290 -11.07 -13.79 9.71
CA SER A 290 -9.67 -13.37 9.66
C SER A 290 -9.13 -13.31 8.23
N LEU A 291 -9.56 -14.24 7.36
CA LEU A 291 -9.17 -14.21 5.96
C LEU A 291 -9.90 -13.10 5.19
N ASP A 292 -11.18 -12.88 5.50
CA ASP A 292 -11.94 -11.73 5.01
C ASP A 292 -11.24 -10.40 5.34
N ALA A 293 -10.88 -10.20 6.62
CA ALA A 293 -10.19 -9.00 7.07
C ALA A 293 -8.82 -8.80 6.40
N ALA A 294 -8.07 -9.88 6.14
CA ALA A 294 -6.80 -9.80 5.42
C ALA A 294 -6.99 -9.37 3.96
N ILE A 295 -8.03 -9.90 3.29
CA ILE A 295 -8.38 -9.51 1.92
C ILE A 295 -8.84 -8.05 1.87
N GLN A 296 -9.67 -7.60 2.82
CA GLN A 296 -10.06 -6.19 2.97
C GLN A 296 -8.85 -5.27 3.24
N ALA A 297 -7.86 -5.74 4.01
CA ALA A 297 -6.62 -4.98 4.19
C ALA A 297 -5.82 -4.85 2.89
N SER A 298 -5.79 -5.90 2.06
CA SER A 298 -5.16 -5.82 0.72
C SER A 298 -5.92 -4.89 -0.23
N GLU A 299 -7.25 -4.82 -0.12
CA GLU A 299 -8.10 -3.86 -0.84
C GLU A 299 -7.77 -2.42 -0.45
N ALA A 300 -7.74 -2.15 0.86
CA ALA A 300 -7.38 -0.82 1.38
C ALA A 300 -5.95 -0.41 0.99
N ALA A 301 -5.09 -1.38 0.74
CA ALA A 301 -3.75 -1.15 0.22
C ALA A 301 -3.70 -1.02 -1.31
N ASP A 302 -4.82 -1.06 -2.06
CA ASP A 302 -4.84 -0.98 -3.53
C ASP A 302 -4.10 -2.14 -4.22
N ILE A 303 -4.37 -3.37 -3.74
CA ILE A 303 -3.86 -4.62 -4.29
C ILE A 303 -5.05 -5.44 -4.84
N LEU A 304 -4.96 -5.92 -6.08
CA LEU A 304 -5.94 -6.85 -6.63
C LEU A 304 -5.77 -8.26 -6.06
N PHE A 305 -6.88 -8.91 -5.71
CA PHE A 305 -6.88 -10.28 -5.18
C PHE A 305 -7.52 -11.23 -6.20
N VAL A 306 -6.70 -11.95 -6.97
CA VAL A 306 -7.17 -12.83 -8.05
C VAL A 306 -7.32 -14.26 -7.55
N ALA A 307 -8.55 -14.74 -7.44
CA ALA A 307 -8.88 -16.04 -6.82
C ALA A 307 -9.40 -17.06 -7.84
N ALA A 308 -8.94 -18.30 -7.74
CA ALA A 308 -9.48 -19.41 -8.52
C ALA A 308 -10.90 -19.81 -8.04
N ALA A 309 -11.86 -19.99 -8.95
CA ALA A 309 -13.25 -20.27 -8.60
C ALA A 309 -13.49 -21.64 -7.92
N GLY A 310 -12.55 -22.58 -8.05
CA GLY A 310 -12.65 -23.96 -7.56
C GLY A 310 -12.87 -24.98 -8.69
N ASN A 311 -12.64 -26.26 -8.39
CA ASN A 311 -12.48 -27.33 -9.39
C ASN A 311 -13.49 -28.49 -9.24
N ASP A 312 -14.66 -28.25 -8.65
CA ASP A 312 -15.67 -29.27 -8.36
C ASP A 312 -16.81 -29.34 -9.38
N GLY A 313 -16.85 -28.43 -10.36
CA GLY A 313 -17.94 -28.32 -11.35
C GLY A 313 -19.26 -27.85 -10.72
N THR A 314 -19.19 -27.10 -9.61
CA THR A 314 -20.35 -26.69 -8.81
C THR A 314 -20.69 -25.21 -8.94
N ASN A 315 -21.91 -24.84 -8.55
CA ASN A 315 -22.36 -23.45 -8.53
C ASN A 315 -22.00 -22.79 -7.17
N ASN A 316 -21.08 -21.81 -7.19
CA ASN A 316 -20.60 -21.04 -6.06
C ASN A 316 -21.67 -20.14 -5.41
N ASP A 317 -22.72 -19.75 -6.15
CA ASP A 317 -23.86 -19.02 -5.58
C ASP A 317 -24.68 -19.91 -4.62
N VAL A 318 -24.55 -21.24 -4.76
CA VAL A 318 -25.25 -22.24 -3.94
C VAL A 318 -24.31 -22.90 -2.94
N ASN A 319 -23.08 -23.20 -3.35
CA ASN A 319 -22.04 -23.81 -2.51
C ASN A 319 -20.82 -22.88 -2.52
N PRO A 320 -20.77 -21.88 -1.62
CA PRO A 320 -19.67 -20.93 -1.58
C PRO A 320 -18.31 -21.62 -1.44
N HIS A 321 -17.35 -21.18 -2.26
CA HIS A 321 -15.96 -21.61 -2.24
C HIS A 321 -15.10 -20.43 -1.79
N TYR A 322 -14.21 -20.63 -0.83
CA TYR A 322 -13.34 -19.57 -0.30
C TYR A 322 -11.89 -19.82 -0.72
N PRO A 323 -11.14 -18.78 -1.13
CA PRO A 323 -11.46 -17.35 -0.97
C PRO A 323 -12.34 -16.72 -2.06
N SER A 324 -12.69 -17.42 -3.15
CA SER A 324 -13.41 -16.82 -4.29
C SER A 324 -14.78 -16.19 -3.98
N ASN A 325 -15.45 -16.61 -2.91
CA ASN A 325 -16.76 -16.08 -2.51
C ASN A 325 -16.68 -14.98 -1.43
N TYR A 326 -15.50 -14.45 -1.10
CA TYR A 326 -15.44 -13.24 -0.29
C TYR A 326 -15.98 -12.05 -1.08
N ASN A 327 -16.88 -11.28 -0.46
CA ASN A 327 -17.49 -10.11 -1.08
C ASN A 327 -16.68 -8.85 -0.72
N VAL A 328 -15.50 -8.76 -1.32
CA VAL A 328 -14.56 -7.62 -1.20
C VAL A 328 -14.31 -7.12 -2.63
N ASP A 329 -14.34 -5.80 -2.84
CA ASP A 329 -14.42 -5.23 -4.18
C ASP A 329 -13.13 -5.44 -4.98
N ASN A 330 -11.98 -5.64 -4.32
CA ASN A 330 -10.72 -5.98 -4.99
C ASN A 330 -10.59 -7.46 -5.44
N VAL A 331 -11.54 -8.34 -5.12
CA VAL A 331 -11.49 -9.77 -5.50
C VAL A 331 -11.94 -9.95 -6.94
N ILE A 332 -11.15 -10.69 -7.74
CA ILE A 332 -11.54 -11.16 -9.08
C ILE A 332 -11.57 -12.69 -9.05
N THR A 333 -12.77 -13.26 -9.18
CA THR A 333 -12.96 -14.72 -9.18
C THR A 333 -12.97 -15.28 -10.60
N VAL A 334 -12.08 -16.26 -10.83
CA VAL A 334 -11.73 -16.73 -12.18
C VAL A 334 -12.15 -18.18 -12.41
N ALA A 335 -13.07 -18.39 -13.37
CA ALA A 335 -13.41 -19.69 -13.93
C ALA A 335 -12.41 -20.15 -15.01
N ALA A 336 -12.39 -21.45 -15.31
CA ALA A 336 -11.53 -22.03 -16.34
C ALA A 336 -12.28 -22.32 -17.64
N THR A 337 -11.72 -21.91 -18.78
CA THR A 337 -12.13 -22.35 -20.12
C THR A 337 -11.14 -23.32 -20.75
N ASP A 338 -11.61 -24.08 -21.75
CA ASP A 338 -10.77 -24.84 -22.66
C ASP A 338 -10.43 -24.08 -23.95
N LYS A 339 -9.58 -24.68 -24.78
CA LYS A 339 -9.14 -24.14 -26.08
C LYS A 339 -10.25 -23.87 -27.11
N ASN A 340 -11.49 -24.26 -26.83
CA ASN A 340 -12.65 -23.99 -27.67
C ASN A 340 -13.62 -22.99 -26.98
N ASP A 341 -13.15 -22.26 -25.97
CA ASP A 341 -13.92 -21.32 -25.14
C ASP A 341 -15.10 -21.96 -24.37
N ASN A 342 -15.10 -23.29 -24.21
CA ASN A 342 -16.10 -23.91 -23.32
C ASN A 342 -15.66 -23.76 -21.86
N LEU A 343 -16.62 -23.51 -20.97
CA LEU A 343 -16.40 -23.67 -19.53
C LEU A 343 -15.89 -25.09 -19.25
N ALA A 344 -14.75 -25.21 -18.60
CA ALA A 344 -14.16 -26.50 -18.26
C ALA A 344 -15.12 -27.29 -17.37
N SER A 345 -15.26 -28.59 -17.62
CA SER A 345 -16.25 -29.42 -16.91
C SER A 345 -16.05 -29.48 -15.39
N PHE A 346 -14.83 -29.21 -14.92
CA PHE A 346 -14.47 -29.14 -13.51
C PHE A 346 -14.58 -27.72 -12.95
N SER A 347 -14.69 -26.66 -13.77
CA SER A 347 -14.70 -25.30 -13.25
C SER A 347 -15.95 -25.08 -12.42
N ASN A 348 -15.78 -24.61 -11.20
CA ASN A 348 -16.89 -23.97 -10.50
C ASN A 348 -17.32 -22.71 -11.29
N TYR A 349 -18.58 -22.35 -11.11
CA TYR A 349 -19.24 -21.23 -11.78
C TYR A 349 -20.22 -20.56 -10.82
N GLY A 350 -20.71 -19.37 -11.13
CA GLY A 350 -21.63 -18.64 -10.26
C GLY A 350 -22.00 -17.30 -10.87
N PRO A 351 -23.24 -17.10 -11.34
CA PRO A 351 -23.66 -15.84 -11.96
C PRO A 351 -23.46 -14.59 -11.10
N ASN A 352 -23.37 -14.74 -9.77
CA ASN A 352 -23.16 -13.61 -8.86
C ASN A 352 -21.83 -13.68 -8.08
N SER A 353 -21.09 -14.80 -8.16
CA SER A 353 -19.89 -15.05 -7.35
C SER A 353 -18.63 -15.37 -8.15
N VAL A 354 -18.75 -15.50 -9.46
CA VAL A 354 -17.62 -15.72 -10.38
C VAL A 354 -17.66 -14.63 -11.43
N ASP A 355 -16.57 -13.88 -11.57
CA ASP A 355 -16.58 -12.64 -12.36
C ASP A 355 -16.29 -12.88 -13.83
N ILE A 356 -15.20 -13.60 -14.13
CA ILE A 356 -14.66 -13.79 -15.48
C ILE A 356 -14.12 -15.22 -15.65
N ALA A 357 -13.93 -15.67 -16.88
CA ALA A 357 -13.22 -16.92 -17.18
C ALA A 357 -11.90 -16.68 -17.92
N ALA A 358 -10.94 -17.59 -17.77
CA ALA A 358 -9.68 -17.56 -18.50
C ALA A 358 -9.21 -18.97 -18.87
N PRO A 359 -8.27 -19.14 -19.83
CA PRO A 359 -7.78 -20.45 -20.22
C PRO A 359 -7.19 -21.23 -19.05
N GLY A 360 -7.76 -22.41 -18.75
CA GLY A 360 -7.37 -23.22 -17.59
C GLY A 360 -7.24 -24.71 -17.89
N VAL A 361 -7.37 -25.15 -19.15
CA VAL A 361 -7.26 -26.57 -19.53
C VAL A 361 -6.06 -26.78 -20.43
N GLY A 362 -5.11 -27.62 -20.00
CA GLY A 362 -3.94 -27.93 -20.82
C GLY A 362 -2.95 -26.77 -20.95
N ILE A 363 -2.71 -26.05 -19.86
CA ILE A 363 -1.81 -24.89 -19.81
C ILE A 363 -0.37 -25.37 -19.58
N TYR A 364 0.53 -25.06 -20.50
CA TYR A 364 1.95 -25.42 -20.44
C TYR A 364 2.74 -24.28 -19.78
N SER A 365 3.46 -24.58 -18.70
CA SER A 365 4.22 -23.60 -17.91
C SER A 365 5.43 -24.25 -17.22
N THR A 366 6.22 -23.45 -16.52
CA THR A 366 7.38 -23.84 -15.72
C THR A 366 7.00 -24.73 -14.53
N ILE A 367 7.89 -25.60 -14.07
CA ILE A 367 7.75 -26.36 -12.82
C ILE A 367 9.12 -26.47 -12.15
N ALA A 368 9.13 -26.67 -10.82
CA ALA A 368 10.36 -26.69 -10.05
C ALA A 368 11.41 -27.68 -10.60
N GLY A 369 12.69 -27.31 -10.50
CA GLY A 369 13.83 -28.05 -11.03
C GLY A 369 14.23 -27.65 -12.45
N GLY A 370 13.76 -26.52 -12.96
CA GLY A 370 14.07 -26.05 -14.32
C GLY A 370 13.30 -26.76 -15.44
N TYR A 371 12.16 -27.39 -15.15
CA TYR A 371 11.37 -28.17 -16.11
C TYR A 371 10.07 -27.47 -16.50
N TYR A 372 9.31 -28.08 -17.41
CA TYR A 372 8.04 -27.56 -17.89
C TYR A 372 6.98 -28.67 -17.92
N ALA A 373 5.73 -28.36 -17.60
CA ALA A 373 4.63 -29.31 -17.59
C ALA A 373 3.29 -28.68 -17.96
N THR A 374 2.34 -29.53 -18.35
CA THR A 374 0.97 -29.13 -18.68
C THR A 374 0.02 -29.46 -17.53
N PHE A 375 -0.61 -28.45 -16.92
CA PHE A 375 -1.63 -28.62 -15.88
C PHE A 375 -3.02 -28.15 -16.34
N SER A 376 -4.06 -28.50 -15.58
CA SER A 376 -5.43 -28.07 -15.83
C SER A 376 -6.12 -27.78 -14.49
N GLY A 377 -6.81 -26.66 -14.41
CA GLY A 377 -7.49 -26.19 -13.20
C GLY A 377 -7.85 -24.71 -13.32
N THR A 378 -8.78 -24.24 -12.48
CA THR A 378 -8.97 -22.80 -12.23
C THR A 378 -7.70 -22.15 -11.68
N SER A 379 -6.85 -22.94 -11.02
CA SER A 379 -5.48 -22.58 -10.64
C SER A 379 -4.57 -22.19 -11.81
N MET A 380 -4.87 -22.64 -13.04
CA MET A 380 -4.13 -22.22 -14.25
C MET A 380 -4.84 -21.08 -14.98
N ALA A 381 -6.13 -20.84 -14.69
CA ALA A 381 -6.88 -19.71 -15.25
C ALA A 381 -6.59 -18.41 -14.48
N SER A 382 -6.58 -18.45 -13.14
CA SER A 382 -6.29 -17.27 -12.31
C SER A 382 -4.95 -16.57 -12.63
N PRO A 383 -3.82 -17.26 -12.88
CA PRO A 383 -2.58 -16.58 -13.24
C PRO A 383 -2.61 -15.86 -14.59
N HIS A 384 -3.48 -16.25 -15.54
CA HIS A 384 -3.65 -15.46 -16.76
C HIS A 384 -4.25 -14.09 -16.43
N VAL A 385 -5.26 -14.04 -15.57
CA VAL A 385 -5.89 -12.80 -15.10
C VAL A 385 -4.90 -11.97 -14.30
N ALA A 386 -4.14 -12.58 -13.38
CA ALA A 386 -3.11 -11.88 -12.61
C ALA A 386 -2.01 -11.30 -13.51
N GLY A 387 -1.62 -12.02 -14.57
CA GLY A 387 -0.66 -11.53 -15.56
C GLY A 387 -1.22 -10.37 -16.40
N VAL A 388 -2.50 -10.41 -16.81
CA VAL A 388 -3.14 -9.28 -17.51
C VAL A 388 -3.25 -8.07 -16.58
N ALA A 389 -3.58 -8.26 -15.29
CA ALA A 389 -3.57 -7.19 -14.32
C ALA A 389 -2.16 -6.56 -14.18
N ALA A 390 -1.11 -7.37 -14.18
CA ALA A 390 0.27 -6.86 -14.17
C ALA A 390 0.61 -6.08 -15.45
N LEU A 391 0.17 -6.53 -16.64
CA LEU A 391 0.29 -5.77 -17.88
C LEU A 391 -0.47 -4.44 -17.81
N ALA A 392 -1.68 -4.44 -17.26
CA ALA A 392 -2.49 -3.24 -17.10
C ALA A 392 -1.79 -2.21 -16.21
N PHE A 393 -1.25 -2.61 -15.05
CA PHE A 393 -0.44 -1.72 -14.19
C PHE A 393 0.90 -1.31 -14.82
N ALA A 394 1.44 -2.08 -15.76
CA ALA A 394 2.61 -1.65 -16.52
C ALA A 394 2.26 -0.65 -17.63
N TYR A 395 1.07 -0.77 -18.21
CA TYR A 395 0.55 0.13 -19.24
C TYR A 395 0.11 1.47 -18.65
N ASP A 396 -0.61 1.43 -17.55
CA ASP A 396 -1.03 2.58 -16.76
C ASP A 396 -0.65 2.39 -15.29
N PRO A 397 0.55 2.83 -14.88
CA PRO A 397 1.04 2.69 -13.51
C PRO A 397 0.21 3.42 -12.45
N ASP A 398 -0.54 4.46 -12.87
CA ASP A 398 -1.35 5.31 -11.99
C ASP A 398 -2.77 4.77 -11.80
N ALA A 399 -3.21 3.82 -12.65
CA ALA A 399 -4.50 3.16 -12.50
C ALA A 399 -4.62 2.47 -11.14
N THR A 400 -5.78 2.60 -10.50
CA THR A 400 -6.14 1.90 -9.25
C THR A 400 -6.49 0.44 -9.51
N ALA A 401 -6.46 -0.38 -8.46
CA ALA A 401 -6.93 -1.76 -8.50
C ALA A 401 -8.37 -1.86 -8.99
N ALA A 402 -9.25 -0.94 -8.56
CA ALA A 402 -10.64 -0.89 -9.01
C ALA A 402 -10.74 -0.63 -10.53
N GLU A 403 -10.01 0.35 -11.06
CA GLU A 403 -10.00 0.66 -12.50
C GLU A 403 -9.45 -0.51 -13.34
N VAL A 404 -8.40 -1.17 -12.87
CA VAL A 404 -7.86 -2.37 -13.55
C VAL A 404 -8.84 -3.54 -13.49
N LYS A 405 -9.52 -3.77 -12.37
CA LYS A 405 -10.59 -4.77 -12.27
C LYS A 405 -11.71 -4.47 -13.27
N ASP A 406 -12.21 -3.23 -13.29
CA ASP A 406 -13.27 -2.82 -14.19
C ASP A 406 -12.87 -2.99 -15.66
N ALA A 407 -11.63 -2.62 -16.01
CA ALA A 407 -11.09 -2.81 -17.35
C ALA A 407 -10.99 -4.30 -17.74
N ILE A 408 -10.58 -5.17 -16.82
CA ILE A 408 -10.52 -6.63 -17.05
C ILE A 408 -11.91 -7.20 -17.29
N LEU A 409 -12.90 -6.80 -16.48
CA LEU A 409 -14.26 -7.32 -16.55
C LEU A 409 -15.03 -6.79 -17.77
N ALA A 410 -14.76 -5.54 -18.16
CA ALA A 410 -15.39 -4.91 -19.33
C ALA A 410 -14.72 -5.28 -20.65
N GLY A 411 -13.40 -5.48 -20.65
CA GLY A 411 -12.60 -5.70 -21.84
C GLY A 411 -12.52 -7.14 -22.32
N GLY A 412 -13.17 -8.09 -21.63
CA GLY A 412 -13.19 -9.50 -22.03
C GLY A 412 -14.06 -9.78 -23.27
N ASP A 413 -13.84 -10.94 -23.89
CA ASP A 413 -14.61 -11.41 -25.03
C ASP A 413 -15.89 -12.11 -24.55
N TRP A 414 -17.04 -11.68 -25.07
CA TRP A 414 -18.31 -12.32 -24.72
C TRP A 414 -18.43 -13.71 -25.33
N ILE A 415 -18.62 -14.72 -24.47
CA ILE A 415 -18.78 -16.10 -24.89
C ILE A 415 -20.18 -16.58 -24.50
N SER A 416 -21.00 -16.88 -25.50
CA SER A 416 -22.39 -17.34 -25.28
C SER A 416 -22.53 -18.55 -24.33
N GLY A 417 -21.53 -19.41 -24.25
CA GLY A 417 -21.50 -20.57 -23.33
C GLY A 417 -21.25 -20.21 -21.86
N LEU A 418 -20.79 -18.99 -21.57
CA LEU A 418 -20.54 -18.45 -20.24
C LEU A 418 -21.68 -17.56 -19.74
N ASP A 419 -22.56 -17.11 -20.64
CA ASP A 419 -23.74 -16.31 -20.30
C ASP A 419 -24.63 -17.05 -19.28
N GLY A 420 -24.96 -16.37 -18.17
CA GLY A 420 -25.69 -16.95 -17.05
C GLY A 420 -24.94 -18.08 -16.31
N LYS A 421 -23.63 -18.27 -16.54
CA LYS A 421 -22.76 -19.14 -15.73
C LYS A 421 -21.83 -18.35 -14.82
N ILE A 422 -21.37 -17.19 -15.29
CA ILE A 422 -20.54 -16.24 -14.55
C ILE A 422 -21.13 -14.84 -14.72
N SER A 423 -20.72 -13.87 -13.91
CA SER A 423 -21.27 -12.52 -13.84
C SER A 423 -21.21 -11.77 -15.17
N THR A 424 -20.05 -11.76 -15.82
CA THR A 424 -19.84 -11.01 -17.07
C THR A 424 -20.23 -11.77 -18.32
N GLY A 425 -20.23 -13.11 -18.27
CA GLY A 425 -20.26 -13.95 -19.47
C GLY A 425 -19.00 -13.82 -20.35
N MET A 426 -17.95 -13.18 -19.85
CA MET A 426 -16.75 -12.85 -20.62
C MET A 426 -15.60 -13.84 -20.36
N ARG A 427 -14.79 -14.07 -21.37
CA ARG A 427 -13.45 -14.68 -21.26
C ARG A 427 -12.40 -13.57 -21.33
N LEU A 428 -11.38 -13.64 -20.49
CA LEU A 428 -10.30 -12.65 -20.38
C LEU A 428 -9.70 -12.28 -21.75
N ASN A 429 -9.58 -10.99 -22.03
CA ASN A 429 -8.89 -10.47 -23.21
C ASN A 429 -7.93 -9.34 -22.76
N ALA A 430 -6.63 -9.55 -22.96
CA ALA A 430 -5.57 -8.65 -22.55
C ALA A 430 -5.59 -7.35 -23.36
N ALA A 431 -5.71 -7.43 -24.69
CA ALA A 431 -5.75 -6.26 -25.56
C ALA A 431 -7.00 -5.41 -25.32
N GLY A 432 -8.15 -6.07 -25.11
CA GLY A 432 -9.41 -5.46 -24.71
C GLY A 432 -9.33 -4.79 -23.35
N THR A 433 -8.69 -5.44 -22.36
CA THR A 433 -8.41 -4.83 -21.04
C THR A 433 -7.63 -3.51 -21.20
N LEU A 434 -6.52 -3.52 -21.97
CA LEU A 434 -5.71 -2.32 -22.19
C LEU A 434 -6.45 -1.22 -22.99
N ALA A 435 -7.36 -1.61 -23.88
CA ALA A 435 -8.21 -0.67 -24.62
C ALA A 435 -9.25 0.00 -23.71
N HIS A 436 -9.83 -0.74 -22.76
CA HIS A 436 -10.78 -0.20 -21.79
C HIS A 436 -10.13 0.71 -20.75
N LEU A 437 -8.88 0.44 -20.39
CA LEU A 437 -8.13 1.28 -19.45
C LEU A 437 -7.80 2.67 -20.04
N ASN A 438 -7.79 2.84 -21.36
CA ASN A 438 -7.58 4.13 -22.04
C ASN A 438 -8.31 4.22 -23.41
N PRO A 439 -9.58 4.68 -23.44
CA PRO A 439 -10.42 4.69 -24.65
C PRO A 439 -10.30 5.98 -25.48
N GLU A 440 -9.23 6.13 -26.26
CA GLU A 440 -9.13 7.18 -27.29
C GLU A 440 -9.24 6.54 -28.71
N SER A 441 -10.15 7.11 -29.54
CA SER A 441 -10.46 6.86 -30.96
C SER A 441 -11.62 5.89 -31.34
N SER A 442 -12.86 6.42 -31.46
CA SER A 442 -13.79 6.17 -32.59
C SER A 442 -15.09 6.98 -32.46
N THR A 443 -15.53 7.66 -33.53
CA THR A 443 -16.88 8.26 -33.64
C THR A 443 -17.51 7.92 -34.99
N PRO A 444 -18.81 7.56 -35.08
CA PRO A 444 -19.46 7.07 -36.31
C PRO A 444 -20.18 8.16 -37.15
N ASP A 445 -20.24 7.98 -38.48
CA ASP A 445 -20.97 8.84 -39.46
C ASP A 445 -22.24 8.15 -40.03
N PRO A 446 -23.34 8.88 -40.37
CA PRO A 446 -24.58 8.32 -40.93
C PRO A 446 -24.73 8.46 -42.47
N ALA A 447 -25.60 7.61 -43.04
CA ALA A 447 -25.72 7.23 -44.46
C ALA A 447 -26.36 8.25 -45.47
N PRO A 448 -26.19 8.06 -46.81
CA PRO A 448 -26.64 8.97 -47.87
C PRO A 448 -27.86 8.46 -48.69
N ASP A 449 -28.60 9.37 -49.37
CA ASP A 449 -29.32 9.09 -50.66
C ASP A 449 -29.94 10.40 -51.29
N PRO A 450 -30.46 10.43 -52.54
CA PRO A 450 -29.79 10.59 -53.85
C PRO A 450 -30.27 11.82 -54.70
N GLU A 451 -29.63 12.07 -55.87
CA GLU A 451 -29.94 13.15 -56.84
C GLU A 451 -31.05 12.83 -57.89
N PRO A 452 -31.63 13.85 -58.58
CA PRO A 452 -32.87 13.82 -59.37
C PRO A 452 -32.71 13.97 -60.92
N GLU A 453 -33.83 14.01 -61.65
CA GLU A 453 -33.97 14.23 -63.13
C GLU A 453 -35.16 15.22 -63.41
N PRO A 454 -35.33 15.85 -64.60
CA PRO A 454 -35.11 17.29 -64.86
C PRO A 454 -36.30 18.06 -65.49
N VAL A 455 -36.32 19.41 -65.38
CA VAL A 455 -37.10 20.41 -66.18
C VAL A 455 -36.74 21.84 -65.69
N PRO A 456 -37.35 22.96 -66.12
CA PRO A 456 -37.55 23.70 -67.39
C PRO A 456 -36.54 24.90 -67.46
N ASN A 457 -36.78 26.04 -68.18
CA ASN A 457 -35.85 27.21 -68.13
C ASN A 457 -35.51 27.51 -66.67
N GLN A 458 -34.22 27.39 -66.37
CA GLN A 458 -33.74 27.23 -65.02
C GLN A 458 -33.15 28.57 -64.65
N ALA A 459 -33.68 29.15 -63.59
CA ALA A 459 -32.98 30.24 -62.94
C ALA A 459 -31.53 29.82 -62.72
N PRO A 460 -30.57 30.75 -62.89
CA PRO A 460 -29.17 30.45 -62.63
C PRO A 460 -29.04 29.91 -61.21
N THR A 461 -28.08 29.03 -60.99
CA THR A 461 -27.81 28.43 -59.70
C THR A 461 -26.63 29.11 -59.03
N VAL A 462 -26.67 29.19 -57.71
CA VAL A 462 -25.50 29.40 -56.86
C VAL A 462 -25.46 28.17 -55.98
N GLY A 463 -24.37 27.40 -55.99
CA GLY A 463 -24.31 26.14 -55.23
C GLY A 463 -24.03 26.37 -53.74
N SER A 464 -23.06 27.24 -53.45
CA SER A 464 -22.74 27.64 -52.08
C SER A 464 -22.22 29.07 -52.04
N VAL A 465 -22.35 29.70 -50.88
CA VAL A 465 -21.61 30.91 -50.56
C VAL A 465 -20.67 30.55 -49.42
N THR A 466 -19.39 30.84 -49.62
CA THR A 466 -18.36 30.64 -48.61
C THR A 466 -17.73 31.98 -48.27
N THR A 467 -17.22 32.09 -47.06
CA THR A 467 -16.39 33.19 -46.62
C THR A 467 -14.98 32.66 -46.37
N ASP A 468 -13.97 33.51 -46.54
CA ASP A 468 -12.58 33.22 -46.18
C ASP A 468 -12.37 33.09 -44.66
N THR A 469 -13.28 33.64 -43.86
CA THR A 469 -13.37 33.43 -42.41
C THR A 469 -14.82 33.27 -41.94
N SER A 470 -15.08 32.35 -41.02
CA SER A 470 -16.38 32.16 -40.36
C SER A 470 -16.59 33.09 -39.15
N THR A 471 -15.54 33.78 -38.67
CA THR A 471 -15.57 34.67 -37.51
C THR A 471 -14.88 36.01 -37.78
N VAL A 472 -15.49 37.11 -37.34
CA VAL A 472 -14.94 38.48 -37.48
C VAL A 472 -15.05 39.23 -36.15
N TYR A 473 -13.98 39.93 -35.73
CA TYR A 473 -13.99 40.72 -34.49
C TYR A 473 -14.59 42.11 -34.71
N LEU A 474 -15.55 42.49 -33.85
CA LEU A 474 -16.21 43.80 -33.93
C LEU A 474 -15.24 44.92 -33.56
N GLY A 475 -14.99 45.85 -34.50
CA GLY A 475 -14.17 47.05 -34.27
C GLY A 475 -12.73 46.99 -34.78
N GLU A 476 -12.28 45.83 -35.29
CA GLU A 476 -11.01 45.69 -35.99
C GLU A 476 -11.16 45.89 -37.50
N THR A 477 -10.10 46.33 -38.19
CA THR A 477 -10.13 46.50 -39.66
C THR A 477 -9.94 45.15 -40.34
N ASN A 478 -11.02 44.38 -40.44
CA ASN A 478 -11.04 43.08 -41.11
C ASN A 478 -11.68 43.19 -42.50
N THR A 479 -11.06 42.56 -43.50
CA THR A 479 -11.66 42.29 -44.81
C THR A 479 -12.25 40.90 -44.81
N ILE A 480 -13.44 40.74 -45.38
CA ILE A 480 -14.04 39.43 -45.62
C ILE A 480 -14.28 39.27 -47.11
N THR A 481 -13.87 38.13 -47.66
CA THR A 481 -14.09 37.76 -49.05
C THR A 481 -15.23 36.76 -49.14
N LEU A 482 -16.34 37.21 -49.72
CA LEU A 482 -17.51 36.41 -50.03
C LEU A 482 -17.30 35.75 -51.39
N THR A 483 -17.36 34.44 -51.46
CA THR A 483 -17.24 33.67 -52.70
C THR A 483 -18.49 32.85 -52.93
N ALA A 484 -19.27 33.22 -53.95
CA ALA A 484 -20.32 32.38 -54.50
C ALA A 484 -19.66 31.35 -55.43
N LYS A 485 -19.85 30.08 -55.10
CA LYS A 485 -19.30 28.93 -55.83
C LYS A 485 -20.38 28.20 -56.61
N SER A 486 -19.95 27.51 -57.65
CA SER A 486 -20.83 26.76 -58.56
C SER A 486 -21.94 27.66 -59.13
N VAL A 487 -21.57 28.90 -59.48
CA VAL A 487 -22.44 29.86 -60.14
C VAL A 487 -22.56 29.45 -61.59
N ALA A 488 -23.69 28.85 -61.95
CA ALA A 488 -23.89 28.29 -63.27
C ALA A 488 -25.34 28.49 -63.71
N ASP A 489 -25.52 28.76 -64.98
CA ASP A 489 -26.82 28.77 -65.61
C ASP A 489 -26.84 27.61 -66.62
N SER A 490 -27.80 26.71 -66.45
CA SER A 490 -27.89 25.47 -67.22
C SER A 490 -28.52 25.69 -68.60
N ASP A 491 -29.24 26.80 -68.81
CA ASP A 491 -29.83 27.15 -70.11
C ASP A 491 -29.45 28.54 -70.65
N GLY A 492 -28.64 29.31 -69.92
CA GLY A 492 -28.15 30.64 -70.31
C GLY A 492 -26.76 31.01 -69.78
N THR A 493 -26.54 32.31 -69.53
CA THR A 493 -25.31 32.88 -68.96
C THR A 493 -25.63 33.80 -67.79
N VAL A 494 -24.90 33.66 -66.69
CA VAL A 494 -25.09 34.54 -65.52
C VAL A 494 -24.56 35.95 -65.80
N SER A 495 -25.41 36.96 -65.66
CA SER A 495 -25.09 38.37 -65.89
C SER A 495 -24.41 39.04 -64.69
N GLN A 496 -24.81 38.70 -63.46
CA GLN A 496 -24.17 39.15 -62.22
C GLN A 496 -24.57 38.30 -61.01
N VAL A 497 -23.72 38.29 -59.97
CA VAL A 497 -24.06 37.83 -58.61
C VAL A 497 -24.06 39.02 -57.67
N THR A 498 -25.13 39.19 -56.88
CA THR A 498 -25.25 40.26 -55.87
C THR A 498 -25.27 39.66 -54.47
N PHE A 499 -24.53 40.26 -53.55
CA PHE A 499 -24.43 39.84 -52.15
C PHE A 499 -25.21 40.80 -51.24
N TYR A 500 -25.92 40.24 -50.26
CA TYR A 500 -26.79 40.96 -49.32
C TYR A 500 -26.51 40.53 -47.89
N ARG A 501 -26.71 41.43 -46.92
CA ARG A 501 -26.78 41.09 -45.50
C ARG A 501 -28.22 41.13 -45.02
N ASP A 502 -28.68 40.02 -44.46
CA ASP A 502 -29.99 39.91 -43.80
C ASP A 502 -30.05 40.89 -42.63
N SER A 503 -30.77 41.99 -42.82
CA SER A 503 -30.79 43.07 -41.83
C SER A 503 -31.94 42.94 -40.84
N ASN A 504 -32.90 42.05 -41.10
CA ASN A 504 -34.05 41.82 -40.23
C ASN A 504 -34.14 40.37 -39.69
N GLY A 505 -33.23 39.49 -40.10
CA GLY A 505 -33.05 38.13 -39.60
C GLY A 505 -34.12 37.15 -40.06
N ASN A 506 -34.83 37.46 -41.15
CA ASN A 506 -35.98 36.67 -41.58
C ASN A 506 -35.62 35.54 -42.58
N GLY A 507 -34.35 35.42 -42.99
CA GLY A 507 -33.92 34.38 -43.92
C GLY A 507 -34.42 34.56 -45.35
N GLN A 508 -34.93 35.73 -45.72
CA GLN A 508 -35.54 36.05 -47.01
C GLN A 508 -34.97 37.38 -47.52
N TRP A 509 -34.79 37.52 -48.83
CA TRP A 509 -34.43 38.82 -49.39
C TRP A 509 -35.65 39.75 -49.41
N ASP A 510 -35.51 40.92 -48.82
CA ASP A 510 -36.46 42.02 -49.01
C ASP A 510 -35.77 43.40 -49.12
N ALA A 511 -36.56 44.43 -49.40
CA ALA A 511 -36.04 45.78 -49.63
C ALA A 511 -35.40 46.44 -48.39
N SER A 512 -35.51 45.83 -47.21
CA SER A 512 -34.85 46.27 -45.97
C SER A 512 -33.44 45.69 -45.79
N ASP A 513 -33.04 44.72 -46.61
CA ASP A 513 -31.70 44.13 -46.56
C ASP A 513 -30.64 45.00 -47.21
N ALA A 514 -29.45 45.00 -46.60
CA ALA A 514 -28.35 45.83 -47.05
C ALA A 514 -27.59 45.13 -48.17
N VAL A 515 -27.52 45.77 -49.35
CA VAL A 515 -26.66 45.32 -50.45
C VAL A 515 -25.20 45.54 -50.06
N LEU A 516 -24.40 44.46 -50.10
CA LEU A 516 -22.97 44.51 -49.80
C LEU A 516 -22.13 44.79 -51.05
N GLY A 517 -22.60 44.35 -52.22
CA GLY A 517 -21.98 44.58 -53.52
C GLY A 517 -22.37 43.51 -54.55
N SER A 518 -21.80 43.59 -55.76
CA SER A 518 -22.06 42.63 -56.84
C SER A 518 -20.79 42.37 -57.65
N ASP A 519 -20.69 41.16 -58.21
CA ASP A 519 -19.65 40.75 -59.14
C ASP A 519 -20.28 40.29 -60.47
N SER A 520 -19.85 40.90 -61.59
CA SER A 520 -20.29 40.58 -62.95
C SER A 520 -19.21 39.88 -63.78
N THR A 521 -18.06 39.53 -63.17
CA THR A 521 -16.92 38.88 -63.82
C THR A 521 -16.85 37.39 -63.50
N ILE A 522 -17.92 36.67 -63.81
CA ILE A 522 -18.08 35.26 -63.44
C ILE A 522 -17.18 34.39 -64.33
N SER A 523 -16.19 33.74 -63.73
CA SER A 523 -15.20 32.91 -64.42
C SER A 523 -15.00 31.59 -63.67
N GLY A 524 -15.09 30.47 -64.38
CA GLY A 524 -14.96 29.14 -63.77
C GLY A 524 -16.06 28.80 -62.74
N GLY A 525 -17.23 29.44 -62.84
CA GLY A 525 -18.35 29.26 -61.91
C GLY A 525 -18.17 29.94 -60.55
N LEU A 526 -17.27 30.93 -60.46
CA LEU A 526 -17.01 31.69 -59.24
C LEU A 526 -17.39 33.16 -59.44
N ALA A 527 -18.02 33.74 -58.41
CA ALA A 527 -18.19 35.17 -58.26
C ALA A 527 -17.71 35.58 -56.86
N SER A 528 -16.87 36.60 -56.75
CA SER A 528 -16.21 36.98 -55.51
C SER A 528 -16.34 38.47 -55.21
N LEU A 529 -16.62 38.79 -53.95
CA LEU A 529 -16.70 40.15 -53.44
C LEU A 529 -15.91 40.28 -52.14
N THR A 530 -14.93 41.19 -52.10
CA THR A 530 -14.24 41.54 -50.85
C THR A 530 -14.81 42.82 -50.28
N ILE A 531 -15.27 42.77 -49.03
CA ILE A 531 -15.83 43.92 -48.31
C ILE A 531 -15.03 44.20 -47.04
N SER A 532 -14.86 45.48 -46.72
CA SER A 532 -14.17 45.93 -45.50
C SER A 532 -15.19 46.44 -44.50
N ASN A 533 -15.18 45.88 -43.29
CA ASN A 533 -15.97 46.36 -42.14
C ASN A 533 -17.50 46.49 -42.34
N PRO A 534 -18.23 45.43 -42.75
CA PRO A 534 -19.67 45.52 -43.02
C PRO A 534 -20.57 45.36 -41.77
N PHE A 535 -20.02 45.07 -40.58
CA PHE A 535 -20.79 44.70 -39.39
C PHE A 535 -20.70 45.76 -38.28
N THR A 536 -21.85 46.07 -37.65
CA THR A 536 -21.94 47.09 -36.59
C THR A 536 -22.41 46.53 -35.24
N THR A 537 -22.70 45.23 -35.14
CA THR A 537 -23.18 44.55 -33.93
C THR A 537 -22.60 43.13 -33.84
N THR A 538 -22.43 42.60 -32.62
CA THR A 538 -22.06 41.18 -32.39
C THR A 538 -23.23 40.23 -32.66
N GLY A 539 -22.94 38.95 -32.89
CA GLY A 539 -23.92 37.89 -33.18
C GLY A 539 -23.67 37.21 -34.52
N SER A 540 -24.49 36.22 -34.85
CA SER A 540 -24.47 35.58 -36.17
C SER A 540 -25.17 36.47 -37.19
N HIS A 541 -24.49 36.79 -38.30
CA HIS A 541 -25.03 37.58 -39.40
C HIS A 541 -25.16 36.70 -40.64
N MET A 542 -26.36 36.66 -41.22
CA MET A 542 -26.61 35.93 -42.46
C MET A 542 -26.26 36.78 -43.68
N ILE A 543 -25.45 36.19 -44.57
CA ILE A 543 -25.06 36.78 -45.85
C ILE A 543 -25.64 35.94 -46.98
N PHE A 544 -26.37 36.56 -47.90
CA PHE A 544 -26.93 35.88 -49.07
C PHE A 544 -26.18 36.26 -50.35
N ALA A 545 -26.10 35.33 -51.30
CA ALA A 545 -25.82 35.63 -52.70
C ALA A 545 -27.02 35.27 -53.58
N GLN A 546 -27.24 36.05 -54.63
CA GLN A 546 -28.22 35.78 -55.67
C GLN A 546 -27.61 36.06 -57.04
N ALA A 547 -27.59 35.05 -57.91
CA ALA A 547 -27.24 35.17 -59.32
C ALA A 547 -28.44 35.66 -60.14
N THR A 548 -28.17 36.40 -61.21
CA THR A 548 -29.17 36.81 -62.22
C THR A 548 -28.62 36.44 -63.59
N ASP A 549 -29.42 35.82 -64.46
CA ASP A 549 -29.01 35.43 -65.81
C ASP A 549 -29.19 36.58 -66.82
N ASN A 550 -28.94 36.30 -68.10
CA ASN A 550 -29.12 37.26 -69.20
C ASN A 550 -30.58 37.38 -69.67
N GLU A 551 -31.48 36.50 -69.22
CA GLU A 551 -32.92 36.51 -69.45
C GLU A 551 -33.71 37.22 -68.33
N GLY A 552 -33.03 37.57 -67.23
CA GLY A 552 -33.57 38.24 -66.06
C GLY A 552 -34.14 37.32 -64.98
N ALA A 553 -33.97 36.00 -65.08
CA ALA A 553 -34.30 35.08 -64.00
C ALA A 553 -33.23 35.12 -62.91
N LYS A 554 -33.66 34.87 -61.67
CA LYS A 554 -32.85 35.03 -60.46
C LYS A 554 -32.75 33.71 -59.72
N SER A 555 -31.55 33.39 -59.24
CA SER A 555 -31.31 32.21 -58.41
C SER A 555 -32.08 32.24 -57.10
N ASN A 556 -32.19 31.06 -56.48
CA ASN A 556 -32.41 30.96 -55.04
C ASN A 556 -31.36 31.76 -54.26
N LEU A 557 -31.74 32.23 -53.07
CA LEU A 557 -30.81 32.85 -52.15
C LEU A 557 -30.02 31.75 -51.45
N VAL A 558 -28.70 31.79 -51.60
CA VAL A 558 -27.82 30.89 -50.86
C VAL A 558 -27.09 31.70 -49.82
N GLY A 559 -27.25 31.26 -48.57
CA GLY A 559 -26.79 31.98 -47.40
C GLY A 559 -25.63 31.29 -46.71
N THR A 560 -24.76 32.08 -46.11
CA THR A 560 -23.79 31.60 -45.11
C THR A 560 -23.83 32.51 -43.88
N SER A 561 -23.45 31.98 -42.73
CA SER A 561 -23.39 32.75 -41.48
C SER A 561 -21.96 33.22 -41.21
N VAL A 562 -21.84 34.48 -40.80
CA VAL A 562 -20.60 35.03 -40.26
C VAL A 562 -20.82 35.39 -38.81
N MET A 563 -20.04 34.81 -37.90
CA MET A 563 -20.15 35.09 -36.47
C MET A 563 -19.31 36.31 -36.10
N VAL A 564 -19.91 37.31 -35.46
CA VAL A 564 -19.22 38.53 -35.02
C VAL A 564 -19.10 38.56 -33.50
N ILE A 565 -17.88 38.56 -32.95
CA ILE A 565 -17.60 38.46 -31.50
C ILE A 565 -16.76 39.64 -30.95
N GLN A 566 -16.73 39.80 -29.62
CA GLN A 566 -15.84 40.75 -28.94
C GLN A 566 -14.47 40.10 -28.59
N PRO A 567 -13.39 40.90 -28.44
CA PRO A 567 -12.07 40.39 -28.06
C PRO A 567 -12.05 39.85 -26.63
N ASP A 568 -11.31 38.77 -26.43
CA ASP A 568 -11.13 38.04 -25.17
C ASP A 568 -9.90 38.55 -24.37
N ASP A 569 -9.95 38.56 -23.04
CA ASP A 569 -8.88 39.12 -22.18
C ASP A 569 -7.87 38.08 -21.68
N TYR A 570 -8.26 36.81 -21.53
CA TYR A 570 -7.33 35.70 -21.33
C TYR A 570 -7.65 34.52 -22.24
N ALA A 571 -6.69 33.60 -22.39
CA ALA A 571 -6.87 32.48 -23.30
C ALA A 571 -7.80 31.42 -22.71
N ASN A 572 -8.66 30.90 -23.58
CA ASN A 572 -9.58 29.80 -23.32
C ASN A 572 -8.94 28.40 -23.25
N THR A 573 -7.61 28.30 -23.31
CA THR A 573 -6.87 27.03 -23.34
C THR A 573 -5.61 27.06 -22.48
N ALA A 574 -5.19 25.88 -21.99
CA ALA A 574 -3.94 25.74 -21.24
C ALA A 574 -2.69 26.15 -22.06
N SER A 575 -2.69 25.93 -23.38
CA SER A 575 -1.56 26.32 -24.25
C SER A 575 -1.38 27.84 -24.33
N GLY A 576 -2.46 28.61 -24.19
CA GLY A 576 -2.45 30.07 -24.11
C GLY A 576 -2.38 30.64 -22.69
N ALA A 577 -2.23 29.80 -21.66
CA ALA A 577 -2.37 30.21 -20.27
C ALA A 577 -1.40 31.32 -19.83
N THR A 578 -1.92 32.31 -19.10
CA THR A 578 -1.14 33.46 -18.63
C THR A 578 -0.30 33.09 -17.40
N LEU A 579 0.99 33.43 -17.41
CA LEU A 579 1.90 33.17 -16.29
C LEU A 579 1.63 34.11 -15.11
N MET A 580 1.38 33.53 -13.94
CA MET A 580 1.26 34.21 -12.65
C MET A 580 2.47 33.92 -11.75
N SER A 581 2.94 34.95 -11.06
CA SER A 581 3.95 34.79 -10.00
C SER A 581 3.28 34.42 -8.68
N VAL A 582 3.85 33.46 -7.94
CA VAL A 582 3.36 33.13 -6.60
C VAL A 582 3.50 34.37 -5.69
N GLY A 583 2.40 34.75 -5.03
CA GLY A 583 2.27 35.98 -4.24
C GLY A 583 1.63 37.16 -4.99
N SER A 584 1.24 36.99 -6.25
CA SER A 584 0.59 38.03 -7.06
C SER A 584 -0.92 37.83 -7.21
N THR A 585 -1.62 38.90 -7.60
CA THR A 585 -3.06 38.91 -7.93
C THR A 585 -3.24 39.50 -9.32
N LEU A 586 -4.05 38.85 -10.17
CA LEU A 586 -4.47 39.35 -11.47
C LEU A 586 -5.98 39.62 -11.49
N SER A 587 -6.43 40.49 -12.38
CA SER A 587 -7.85 40.77 -12.64
C SER A 587 -8.23 40.24 -14.01
N GLY A 588 -9.44 39.67 -14.14
CA GLY A 588 -9.97 39.18 -15.40
C GLY A 588 -11.47 39.31 -15.50
N LYS A 589 -12.02 38.99 -16.67
CA LYS A 589 -13.43 39.14 -16.96
C LYS A 589 -13.92 38.02 -17.86
N LEU A 590 -14.91 37.27 -17.38
CA LEU A 590 -15.66 36.35 -18.24
C LEU A 590 -16.52 37.17 -19.21
N ASN A 591 -16.13 37.16 -20.47
CA ASN A 591 -16.54 38.06 -21.54
C ASN A 591 -17.82 37.64 -22.26
N TYR A 592 -18.08 36.34 -22.31
CA TYR A 592 -19.27 35.76 -22.93
C TYR A 592 -19.68 34.45 -22.25
N GLY A 593 -20.87 33.96 -22.58
CA GLY A 593 -21.38 32.72 -22.01
C GLY A 593 -20.54 31.52 -22.44
N GLY A 594 -19.96 30.81 -21.46
CA GLY A 594 -19.07 29.67 -21.70
C GLY A 594 -17.59 30.01 -21.71
N ASP A 595 -17.23 31.27 -21.48
CA ASP A 595 -15.84 31.73 -21.38
C ASP A 595 -15.08 31.11 -20.20
N VAL A 596 -13.79 30.84 -20.41
CA VAL A 596 -12.87 30.18 -19.49
C VAL A 596 -11.51 30.89 -19.56
N ASP A 597 -11.00 31.36 -18.45
CA ASP A 597 -9.69 32.01 -18.42
C ASP A 597 -8.63 31.07 -17.84
N TYR A 598 -7.59 30.74 -18.61
CA TYR A 598 -6.48 29.90 -18.16
C TYR A 598 -5.25 30.69 -17.68
N PHE A 599 -4.70 30.23 -16.56
CA PHE A 599 -3.49 30.74 -15.92
C PHE A 599 -2.51 29.60 -15.64
N ARG A 600 -1.24 29.94 -15.40
CA ARG A 600 -0.21 28.99 -14.99
C ARG A 600 0.75 29.60 -13.98
N PHE A 601 1.34 28.79 -13.11
CA PHE A 601 2.42 29.22 -12.21
C PHE A 601 3.43 28.10 -11.97
N SER A 602 4.62 28.45 -11.48
CA SER A 602 5.65 27.45 -11.13
C SER A 602 5.48 27.00 -9.69
N ALA A 603 5.20 25.72 -9.50
CA ALA A 603 5.14 25.04 -8.22
C ALA A 603 6.47 24.36 -7.88
N VAL A 604 6.75 24.22 -6.59
CA VAL A 604 7.90 23.46 -6.07
C VAL A 604 7.36 22.32 -5.24
N ALA A 605 7.87 21.11 -5.48
CA ALA A 605 7.50 19.90 -4.74
C ALA A 605 7.53 20.13 -3.23
N GLY A 606 6.52 19.63 -2.52
CA GLY A 606 6.33 19.77 -1.09
C GLY A 606 5.73 21.10 -0.64
N LYS A 607 5.61 22.12 -1.49
CA LYS A 607 4.95 23.39 -1.10
C LYS A 607 3.44 23.31 -1.27
N THR A 608 2.70 23.87 -0.31
CA THR A 608 1.25 24.02 -0.40
C THR A 608 0.93 25.40 -0.98
N TYR A 609 0.00 25.46 -1.92
CA TYR A 609 -0.45 26.68 -2.59
C TYR A 609 -1.95 26.88 -2.36
N VAL A 610 -2.36 28.14 -2.23
CA VAL A 610 -3.76 28.57 -2.17
C VAL A 610 -4.04 29.44 -3.38
N ILE A 611 -4.97 29.00 -4.21
CA ILE A 611 -5.49 29.73 -5.35
C ILE A 611 -6.86 30.25 -4.96
N ASP A 612 -7.05 31.57 -4.99
CA ASP A 612 -8.24 32.22 -4.44
C ASP A 612 -8.79 33.24 -5.45
N THR A 613 -10.05 33.07 -5.81
CA THR A 613 -10.79 33.95 -6.73
C THR A 613 -11.78 34.80 -5.95
N ASN A 614 -11.56 36.12 -5.98
CA ASN A 614 -12.55 37.10 -5.54
C ASN A 614 -13.43 37.48 -6.73
N HIS A 615 -14.74 37.25 -6.58
CA HIS A 615 -15.70 37.38 -7.67
C HIS A 615 -15.99 38.80 -8.11
N ASN A 616 -15.60 39.87 -7.40
CA ASN A 616 -15.88 41.26 -7.79
C ASN A 616 -17.33 41.51 -8.31
N SER A 617 -17.55 41.49 -9.64
CA SER A 617 -18.89 41.63 -10.25
C SER A 617 -19.43 40.34 -10.89
N LEU A 618 -18.65 39.25 -10.92
CA LEU A 618 -19.08 37.90 -11.25
C LEU A 618 -19.97 37.35 -10.13
N ALA A 619 -21.01 36.60 -10.46
CA ALA A 619 -21.92 36.06 -9.43
C ALA A 619 -21.47 34.69 -8.92
N ALA A 620 -21.02 33.79 -9.79
CA ALA A 620 -20.49 32.48 -9.42
C ALA A 620 -19.39 32.02 -10.40
N SER A 621 -18.41 31.26 -9.90
CA SER A 621 -17.35 30.68 -10.72
C SER A 621 -17.06 29.24 -10.32
N VAL A 622 -16.30 28.57 -11.17
CA VAL A 622 -15.62 27.30 -10.96
C VAL A 622 -14.14 27.56 -11.15
N LEU A 623 -13.34 27.27 -10.13
CA LEU A 623 -11.88 27.32 -10.15
C LEU A 623 -11.37 25.88 -10.22
N THR A 624 -10.63 25.55 -11.27
CA THR A 624 -10.06 24.21 -11.47
C THR A 624 -8.55 24.30 -11.60
N LEU A 625 -7.80 23.49 -10.85
CA LEU A 625 -6.35 23.31 -10.96
C LEU A 625 -6.06 22.06 -11.78
N TYR A 626 -5.05 22.11 -12.64
CA TYR A 626 -4.63 21.04 -13.54
C TYR A 626 -3.14 20.70 -13.38
N SER A 627 -2.78 19.50 -13.79
CA SER A 627 -1.43 18.96 -13.80
C SER A 627 -0.50 19.70 -14.77
N SER A 628 0.78 19.32 -14.79
CA SER A 628 1.84 20.04 -15.51
C SER A 628 1.77 19.99 -17.03
N ASN A 629 0.89 19.14 -17.60
CA ASN A 629 0.54 19.11 -19.02
C ASN A 629 -0.81 19.84 -19.30
N GLY A 630 -1.50 20.33 -18.27
CA GLY A 630 -2.80 20.99 -18.38
C GLY A 630 -3.98 20.05 -18.67
N ALA A 631 -3.79 18.73 -18.61
CA ALA A 631 -4.78 17.74 -19.00
C ALA A 631 -5.59 17.17 -17.82
N SER A 632 -4.94 16.88 -16.68
CA SER A 632 -5.59 16.21 -15.55
C SER A 632 -6.00 17.22 -14.48
N GLN A 633 -7.28 17.22 -14.07
CA GLN A 633 -7.76 18.04 -12.94
C GLN A 633 -7.16 17.54 -11.62
N LEU A 634 -6.42 18.40 -10.92
CA LEU A 634 -5.83 18.13 -9.60
C LEU A 634 -6.74 18.53 -8.44
N ALA A 635 -7.53 19.59 -8.60
CA ALA A 635 -8.46 20.09 -7.58
C ALA A 635 -9.46 21.07 -8.20
N GLN A 636 -10.63 21.24 -7.57
CA GLN A 636 -11.65 22.19 -8.01
C GLN A 636 -12.46 22.75 -6.83
N ASP A 637 -12.95 23.99 -6.98
CA ASP A 637 -13.98 24.57 -6.11
C ASP A 637 -15.00 25.36 -6.95
N SER A 638 -16.29 25.30 -6.58
CA SER A 638 -17.43 25.86 -7.33
C SER A 638 -18.42 26.63 -6.45
N ASN A 639 -17.91 27.46 -5.54
CA ASN A 639 -18.70 28.24 -4.59
C ASN A 639 -19.23 29.58 -5.14
N ALA A 640 -20.40 30.01 -4.66
CA ALA A 640 -21.06 31.26 -5.09
C ALA A 640 -20.47 32.55 -4.47
N SER A 641 -19.64 32.46 -3.41
CA SER A 641 -19.11 33.62 -2.67
C SER A 641 -17.62 33.89 -2.92
N GLY A 642 -17.04 33.28 -3.96
CA GLY A 642 -15.60 33.15 -4.19
C GLY A 642 -15.21 31.68 -4.24
N THR A 643 -14.23 31.33 -5.08
CA THR A 643 -13.71 29.96 -5.24
C THR A 643 -12.29 29.85 -4.75
N LYS A 644 -11.96 28.75 -4.06
CA LYS A 644 -10.67 28.53 -3.40
C LYS A 644 -10.19 27.08 -3.54
N VAL A 645 -8.99 26.92 -4.08
CA VAL A 645 -8.27 25.64 -4.13
C VAL A 645 -7.05 25.70 -3.22
N VAL A 646 -6.90 24.71 -2.33
CA VAL A 646 -5.69 24.50 -1.52
C VAL A 646 -5.03 23.21 -1.99
N TRP A 647 -3.79 23.27 -2.45
CA TRP A 647 -3.12 22.15 -3.11
C TRP A 647 -1.64 22.05 -2.73
N THR A 648 -1.17 20.86 -2.40
CA THR A 648 0.25 20.59 -2.15
C THR A 648 0.89 20.00 -3.41
N ALA A 649 1.95 20.64 -3.90
CA ALA A 649 2.68 20.16 -5.06
C ALA A 649 3.42 18.85 -4.75
N THR A 650 3.15 17.80 -5.52
CA THR A 650 3.86 16.51 -5.44
C THR A 650 5.15 16.53 -6.24
N SER A 651 5.25 17.37 -7.27
CA SER A 651 6.43 17.58 -8.11
C SER A 651 6.72 19.07 -8.35
N SER A 652 7.96 19.40 -8.69
CA SER A 652 8.34 20.77 -9.07
C SER A 652 8.10 20.96 -10.56
N GLY A 653 7.42 22.03 -10.96
CA GLY A 653 7.09 22.26 -12.36
C GLY A 653 6.05 23.35 -12.56
N THR A 654 5.71 23.63 -13.82
CA THR A 654 4.58 24.50 -14.14
C THR A 654 3.29 23.73 -13.93
N VAL A 655 2.29 24.37 -13.32
CA VAL A 655 0.92 23.87 -13.22
C VAL A 655 -0.06 24.92 -13.76
N TYR A 656 -1.25 24.49 -14.17
CA TYR A 656 -2.24 25.32 -14.83
C TYR A 656 -3.50 25.40 -13.99
N PHE A 657 -4.25 26.48 -14.05
CA PHE A 657 -5.60 26.54 -13.46
C PHE A 657 -6.50 27.43 -14.31
N SER A 658 -7.81 27.21 -14.23
CA SER A 658 -8.81 27.96 -14.97
C SER A 658 -9.87 28.57 -14.07
N VAL A 659 -10.40 29.73 -14.46
CA VAL A 659 -11.62 30.34 -13.88
C VAL A 659 -12.71 30.31 -14.94
N LYS A 660 -13.87 29.73 -14.62
CA LYS A 660 -15.03 29.60 -15.52
C LYS A 660 -16.31 29.98 -14.80
N GLY A 661 -17.35 30.43 -15.51
CA GLY A 661 -18.70 30.59 -14.95
C GLY A 661 -19.37 29.24 -14.65
N THR A 662 -20.17 29.13 -13.59
CA THR A 662 -20.89 27.87 -13.27
C THR A 662 -21.87 27.44 -14.36
N ASP A 663 -22.33 28.38 -15.18
CA ASP A 663 -23.17 28.17 -16.36
C ASP A 663 -22.93 29.27 -17.41
N SER A 664 -23.53 29.13 -18.60
CA SER A 664 -23.34 30.07 -19.72
C SER A 664 -23.98 31.45 -19.53
N SER A 665 -24.68 31.70 -18.42
CA SER A 665 -25.22 33.03 -18.07
C SER A 665 -24.28 33.83 -17.15
N GLN A 666 -23.28 33.18 -16.56
CA GLN A 666 -22.34 33.83 -15.63
C GLN A 666 -21.25 34.60 -16.37
N MET A 667 -21.33 35.92 -16.32
CA MET A 667 -20.33 36.84 -16.87
C MET A 667 -20.05 37.95 -15.86
N GLY A 668 -18.83 38.46 -15.86
CA GLY A 668 -18.43 39.52 -14.92
C GLY A 668 -16.94 39.55 -14.64
N ASN A 669 -16.49 40.61 -13.97
CA ASN A 669 -15.10 40.76 -13.58
C ASN A 669 -14.82 39.94 -12.32
N TYR A 670 -13.62 39.38 -12.20
CA TYR A 670 -13.10 38.72 -11.00
C TYR A 670 -11.62 39.10 -10.80
N SER A 671 -11.03 38.66 -9.70
CA SER A 671 -9.59 38.69 -9.49
C SER A 671 -9.12 37.39 -8.86
N VAL A 672 -7.99 36.86 -9.33
CA VAL A 672 -7.43 35.58 -8.87
C VAL A 672 -6.03 35.77 -8.31
N SER A 673 -5.69 35.02 -7.27
CA SER A 673 -4.38 35.06 -6.61
C SER A 673 -3.84 33.66 -6.34
N VAL A 674 -2.51 33.52 -6.34
CA VAL A 674 -1.82 32.28 -5.97
C VAL A 674 -0.86 32.60 -4.83
N THR A 675 -0.97 31.93 -3.67
CA THR A 675 -0.10 32.15 -2.50
C THR A 675 0.45 30.83 -1.97
N GLU A 676 1.62 30.82 -1.34
CA GLU A 676 2.15 29.63 -0.65
C GLU A 676 1.60 29.57 0.78
N SER A 677 1.01 28.44 1.17
CA SER A 677 0.56 28.16 2.54
C SER A 677 1.64 27.41 3.31
N SER A 678 2.01 27.92 4.48
CA SER A 678 2.74 27.16 5.50
C SER A 678 1.74 26.66 6.56
N PRO A 679 1.77 25.37 6.94
CA PRO A 679 0.99 24.87 8.07
C PRO A 679 1.50 25.43 9.40
N PHE A 680 2.72 25.98 9.43
CA PHE A 680 3.36 26.46 10.64
C PHE A 680 3.16 27.98 10.83
N LYS A 681 2.00 28.37 11.35
CA LYS A 681 1.67 29.78 11.65
C LYS A 681 1.84 30.09 13.13
N LEU A 682 2.84 30.91 13.47
CA LEU A 682 3.06 31.39 14.83
C LEU A 682 2.12 32.57 15.14
N ASN A 683 1.10 32.34 15.97
CA ASN A 683 0.11 33.34 16.38
C ASN A 683 0.27 33.67 17.86
N SER A 684 0.78 34.88 18.16
CA SER A 684 0.95 35.35 19.55
C SER A 684 1.71 34.36 20.45
N GLY A 685 2.71 33.69 19.88
CA GLY A 685 3.54 32.69 20.57
C GLY A 685 2.95 31.28 20.63
N THR A 686 1.80 31.02 20.01
CA THR A 686 1.24 29.67 19.83
C THR A 686 1.41 29.21 18.39
N LEU A 687 1.97 28.02 18.21
CA LEU A 687 2.00 27.29 16.95
C LEU A 687 1.00 26.14 17.04
N ALA A 688 -0.18 26.33 16.46
CA ALA A 688 -1.20 25.30 16.41
C ALA A 688 -1.11 24.59 15.05
N ILE A 689 -0.91 23.29 15.09
CA ILE A 689 -0.70 22.43 13.93
C ILE A 689 -1.81 21.39 13.95
N LEU A 690 -2.49 21.25 12.82
CA LEU A 690 -3.51 20.23 12.62
C LEU A 690 -2.95 19.21 11.64
N GLY A 691 -3.14 17.94 11.96
CA GLY A 691 -2.95 16.81 11.09
C GLY A 691 -3.95 16.79 9.93
N THR A 692 -3.78 15.80 9.08
CA THR A 692 -4.58 15.47 7.92
C THR A 692 -5.58 14.35 8.28
N GLU A 693 -6.22 13.76 7.27
CA GLU A 693 -7.09 12.59 7.49
C GLU A 693 -6.33 11.25 7.44
N GLY A 694 -5.02 11.28 7.15
CA GLY A 694 -4.15 10.11 7.13
C GLY A 694 -2.92 10.30 8.01
N ASN A 695 -2.07 9.27 8.07
CA ASN A 695 -0.93 9.20 9.00
C ASN A 695 0.01 10.41 8.91
N ASP A 696 0.14 11.12 10.02
CA ASP A 696 1.03 12.24 10.18
C ASP A 696 2.21 11.92 11.08
N SER A 697 3.37 12.47 10.72
CA SER A 697 4.59 12.41 11.53
C SER A 697 5.07 13.82 11.83
N ILE A 698 5.01 14.22 13.11
CA ILE A 698 5.57 15.48 13.59
C ILE A 698 6.82 15.23 14.45
N SER A 699 7.83 16.08 14.27
CA SER A 699 8.95 16.19 15.20
C SER A 699 9.26 17.64 15.54
N VAL A 700 9.64 17.87 16.80
CA VAL A 700 10.03 19.19 17.29
C VAL A 700 11.37 19.09 18.00
N SER A 701 12.33 19.95 17.61
CA SER A 701 13.66 20.00 18.23
C SER A 701 14.06 21.43 18.58
N TYR A 702 14.84 21.56 19.66
CA TYR A 702 15.44 22.82 20.09
C TYR A 702 16.96 22.78 19.85
N SER A 703 17.48 23.80 19.19
CA SER A 703 18.93 23.99 19.00
C SER A 703 19.30 25.44 19.23
N GLY A 704 19.90 25.72 20.40
CA GLY A 704 20.22 27.08 20.82
C GLY A 704 18.96 27.97 20.92
N SER A 705 18.92 29.05 20.15
CA SER A 705 17.78 29.98 20.10
C SER A 705 16.73 29.62 19.05
N THR A 706 16.81 28.43 18.45
CA THR A 706 15.98 28.01 17.33
C THR A 706 15.13 26.79 17.70
N VAL A 707 13.86 26.83 17.33
CA VAL A 707 12.94 25.69 17.35
C VAL A 707 12.71 25.25 15.92
N THR A 708 12.97 23.99 15.62
CA THR A 708 12.66 23.38 14.33
C THR A 708 11.45 22.47 14.50
N VAL A 709 10.42 22.71 13.71
CA VAL A 709 9.23 21.86 13.64
C VAL A 709 9.19 21.23 12.27
N THR A 710 9.10 19.91 12.22
CA THR A 710 9.01 19.14 10.98
C THR A 710 7.73 18.32 11.00
N MET A 711 6.90 18.42 9.96
CA MET A 711 5.72 17.58 9.77
C MET A 711 5.77 16.97 8.37
N ASN A 712 5.65 15.65 8.27
CA ASN A 712 5.68 14.88 7.01
C ASN A 712 6.84 15.31 6.09
N GLY A 713 8.05 15.40 6.66
CA GLY A 713 9.27 15.81 5.96
C GLY A 713 9.44 17.32 5.71
N LYS A 714 8.45 18.16 6.04
CA LYS A 714 8.51 19.62 5.84
C LYS A 714 8.90 20.35 7.12
N SER A 715 9.99 21.10 7.09
CA SER A 715 10.49 21.82 8.26
C SER A 715 10.23 23.33 8.22
N SER A 716 10.01 23.93 9.39
CA SER A 716 10.07 25.38 9.62
C SER A 716 10.83 25.69 10.89
N THR A 717 11.52 26.84 10.90
CA THR A 717 12.32 27.29 12.05
C THR A 717 11.75 28.56 12.65
N PHE A 718 11.76 28.63 13.98
CA PHE A 718 11.24 29.75 14.76
C PHE A 718 12.26 30.17 15.81
N ASN A 719 12.21 31.43 16.24
CA ASN A 719 12.98 31.85 17.39
C ASN A 719 12.35 31.28 18.68
N ALA A 720 13.13 30.54 19.46
CA ALA A 720 12.66 29.88 20.69
C ALA A 720 12.09 30.86 21.72
N SER A 721 12.53 32.12 21.73
CA SER A 721 11.96 33.13 22.64
C SER A 721 10.51 33.49 22.31
N GLN A 722 10.10 33.32 21.04
CA GLN A 722 8.77 33.65 20.53
C GLN A 722 7.79 32.49 20.68
N VAL A 723 8.25 31.24 20.65
CA VAL A 723 7.39 30.05 20.76
C VAL A 723 7.13 29.72 22.23
N LYS A 724 5.89 29.95 22.68
CA LYS A 724 5.41 29.64 24.04
C LYS A 724 4.60 28.37 24.12
N LYS A 725 3.88 28.04 23.04
CA LYS A 725 3.04 26.85 22.98
C LYS A 725 3.13 26.24 21.60
N ILE A 726 3.28 24.92 21.52
CA ILE A 726 3.09 24.16 20.31
C ILE A 726 1.96 23.16 20.61
N THR A 727 0.97 23.07 19.74
CA THR A 727 -0.06 22.02 19.81
C THR A 727 -0.10 21.29 18.49
N PHE A 728 -0.18 19.97 18.56
CA PHE A 728 -0.43 19.10 17.42
C PHE A 728 -1.65 18.24 17.69
N ASP A 729 -2.52 18.12 16.71
CA ASP A 729 -3.67 17.23 16.73
C ASP A 729 -3.55 16.35 15.50
N GLY A 730 -3.27 15.04 15.67
CA GLY A 730 -2.99 14.14 14.55
C GLY A 730 -4.20 13.92 13.65
N GLY A 731 -5.41 13.98 14.22
CA GLY A 731 -6.64 13.84 13.44
C GLY A 731 -7.02 12.37 13.26
N ALA A 732 -7.11 11.93 12.01
CA ALA A 732 -7.45 10.55 11.67
C ALA A 732 -6.23 9.87 11.04
N GLY A 733 -6.09 8.57 11.27
CA GLY A 733 -4.93 7.80 10.85
C GLY A 733 -4.19 7.23 12.05
N THR A 734 -2.95 6.81 11.83
CA THR A 734 -2.00 6.40 12.87
C THR A 734 -0.87 7.41 12.90
N ASP A 735 -0.88 8.27 13.91
CA ASP A 735 -0.08 9.47 13.97
C ASP A 735 1.10 9.30 14.93
N THR A 736 2.21 9.93 14.56
CA THR A 736 3.47 9.87 15.28
C THR A 736 3.95 11.25 15.68
N ALA A 737 4.27 11.42 16.96
CA ALA A 737 4.88 12.65 17.47
C ALA A 737 6.20 12.37 18.19
N ARG A 738 7.27 13.10 17.83
CA ARG A 738 8.57 13.02 18.50
C ARG A 738 9.02 14.38 19.07
N PHE A 739 9.31 14.44 20.38
CA PHE A 739 10.01 15.59 20.98
C PHE A 739 11.49 15.29 21.16
N TYR A 740 12.33 16.24 20.81
CA TYR A 740 13.68 16.31 21.34
C TYR A 740 13.70 17.35 22.46
N GLY A 741 13.88 16.87 23.70
CA GLY A 741 13.98 17.68 24.91
C GLY A 741 15.12 18.68 24.85
N THR A 742 15.10 19.64 25.77
CA THR A 742 16.17 20.65 25.85
C THR A 742 17.24 20.20 26.85
N SER A 743 18.29 21.00 27.02
CA SER A 743 19.24 20.79 28.12
C SER A 743 18.70 21.26 29.48
N GLY A 744 17.52 21.90 29.48
CA GLY A 744 16.81 22.36 30.66
C GLY A 744 16.11 21.23 31.39
N ARG A 745 15.35 21.59 32.42
CA ARG A 745 14.47 20.66 33.13
C ARG A 745 13.07 20.75 32.53
N GLU A 746 12.60 19.65 31.99
CA GLU A 746 11.26 19.47 31.47
C GLU A 746 10.44 18.48 32.30
N VAL A 747 9.12 18.66 32.28
CA VAL A 747 8.15 17.71 32.82
C VAL A 747 7.38 17.11 31.65
N TRP A 748 7.45 15.80 31.53
CA TRP A 748 6.83 15.01 30.47
C TRP A 748 5.66 14.22 31.05
N THR A 749 4.54 14.20 30.34
CA THR A 749 3.36 13.42 30.70
C THR A 749 2.83 12.73 29.46
N PHE A 750 2.70 11.41 29.54
CA PHE A 750 2.12 10.57 28.49
C PHE A 750 0.85 9.92 29.03
N GLN A 751 -0.21 9.90 28.24
CA GLN A 751 -1.45 9.20 28.56
C GLN A 751 -2.21 8.88 27.28
N GLY A 752 -2.44 7.60 27.01
CA GLY A 752 -3.08 7.15 25.77
C GLY A 752 -2.38 7.72 24.53
N ASP A 753 -3.17 8.31 23.65
CA ASP A 753 -2.80 8.98 22.42
C ASP A 753 -2.30 10.43 22.62
N THR A 754 -1.91 10.81 23.84
CA THR A 754 -1.47 12.18 24.17
C THR A 754 -0.09 12.22 24.81
N MET A 755 0.68 13.24 24.43
CA MET A 755 1.92 13.64 25.06
C MET A 755 1.87 15.11 25.43
N LYS A 756 2.41 15.46 26.60
CA LYS A 756 2.59 16.84 27.05
C LYS A 756 3.95 17.05 27.66
N VAL A 757 4.67 18.07 27.19
CA VAL A 757 5.99 18.46 27.69
C VAL A 757 5.96 19.92 28.12
N THR A 758 6.37 20.21 29.35
CA THR A 758 6.44 21.57 29.88
C THR A 758 7.86 21.89 30.32
N GLY A 759 8.47 22.88 29.67
CA GLY A 759 9.79 23.41 30.02
C GLY A 759 9.74 24.88 30.39
N SER A 760 10.92 25.50 30.56
CA SER A 760 11.01 26.91 30.97
C SER A 760 10.52 27.85 29.85
N GLY A 761 9.28 28.32 29.98
CA GLY A 761 8.69 29.28 29.04
C GLY A 761 8.11 28.68 27.77
N PHE A 762 7.97 27.35 27.68
CA PHE A 762 7.27 26.68 26.59
C PHE A 762 6.43 25.48 27.07
N THR A 763 5.42 25.12 26.28
CA THR A 763 4.66 23.87 26.43
C THR A 763 4.43 23.25 25.06
N TRP A 764 4.65 21.94 24.96
CA TRP A 764 4.25 21.14 23.82
C TRP A 764 3.15 20.17 24.25
N SER A 765 2.12 20.00 23.41
CA SER A 765 1.08 18.99 23.65
C SER A 765 0.58 18.39 22.35
N THR A 766 0.31 17.10 22.37
CA THR A 766 -0.27 16.33 21.27
C THR A 766 -1.59 15.69 21.69
N THR A 767 -2.48 15.48 20.73
CA THR A 767 -3.73 14.70 20.85
C THR A 767 -3.92 13.89 19.58
N ASN A 768 -4.65 12.77 19.63
CA ASN A 768 -4.82 11.86 18.49
C ASN A 768 -3.44 11.49 17.92
N THR A 769 -2.54 11.02 18.78
CA THR A 769 -1.20 10.59 18.42
C THR A 769 -0.92 9.24 19.04
N GLU A 770 -1.18 8.17 18.28
CA GLU A 770 -1.06 6.78 18.73
C GLU A 770 0.39 6.46 19.12
N ASN A 771 1.37 7.07 18.45
CA ASN A 771 2.79 6.83 18.71
C ASN A 771 3.51 8.10 19.19
N ASN A 772 3.83 8.18 20.49
CA ASN A 772 4.59 9.31 21.04
C ASN A 772 5.99 8.91 21.44
N PHE A 773 6.99 9.69 21.02
CA PHE A 773 8.40 9.50 21.31
C PHE A 773 9.01 10.73 21.97
N GLY A 774 9.85 10.54 22.99
CA GLY A 774 10.58 11.61 23.64
C GLY A 774 12.06 11.31 23.84
N ASP A 775 12.91 12.27 23.53
CA ASP A 775 14.33 12.28 23.90
C ASP A 775 14.54 13.28 25.04
N ALA A 776 14.37 12.81 26.28
CA ALA A 776 14.49 13.59 27.50
C ALA A 776 15.94 13.71 27.98
N SER A 777 16.18 14.67 28.88
CA SER A 777 17.45 14.84 29.57
C SER A 777 17.45 14.15 30.94
N ALA A 778 18.63 13.91 31.51
CA ALA A 778 18.75 13.35 32.86
C ALA A 778 18.18 14.25 33.98
N GLN A 779 17.86 15.52 33.69
CA GLN A 779 17.23 16.45 34.64
C GLN A 779 15.71 16.38 34.61
N ASP A 780 15.15 15.71 33.60
CA ASP A 780 13.72 15.70 33.34
C ASP A 780 12.97 14.73 34.24
N TYR A 781 11.68 15.02 34.39
CA TYR A 781 10.75 14.18 35.12
C TYR A 781 9.67 13.65 34.17
N VAL A 782 9.58 12.34 34.04
CA VAL A 782 8.62 11.66 33.16
C VAL A 782 7.49 11.06 34.00
N THR A 783 6.26 11.30 33.58
CA THR A 783 5.07 10.57 34.06
C THR A 783 4.39 9.83 32.91
N MET A 784 4.11 8.56 33.08
CA MET A 784 3.35 7.72 32.13
C MET A 784 2.09 7.20 32.82
N LEU A 785 0.93 7.43 32.22
CA LEU A 785 -0.37 7.06 32.76
C LEU A 785 -1.03 6.01 31.87
N ASP A 786 -1.74 5.08 32.50
CA ASP A 786 -2.56 4.07 31.84
C ASP A 786 -3.83 4.65 31.19
N THR A 787 -4.52 3.76 30.49
CA THR A 787 -5.84 3.98 29.90
C THR A 787 -6.79 2.87 30.35
N ALA A 788 -8.00 2.81 29.79
CA ALA A 788 -8.88 1.70 30.08
C ALA A 788 -8.44 0.45 29.30
N GLY A 789 -8.42 -0.70 29.97
CA GLY A 789 -7.98 -1.96 29.36
C GLY A 789 -6.63 -2.40 29.92
N ASN A 790 -6.02 -3.43 29.34
CA ASN A 790 -4.75 -3.94 29.83
C ASN A 790 -3.59 -3.12 29.24
N ASP A 791 -2.86 -2.44 30.10
CA ASP A 791 -1.69 -1.64 29.77
C ASP A 791 -0.40 -2.32 30.23
N THR A 792 0.70 -2.06 29.53
CA THR A 792 2.03 -2.56 29.88
C THR A 792 3.03 -1.42 29.94
N PHE A 793 3.65 -1.27 31.11
CA PHE A 793 4.83 -0.42 31.31
C PHE A 793 6.10 -1.29 31.24
N THR A 794 7.06 -0.91 30.42
CA THR A 794 8.39 -1.56 30.35
C THR A 794 9.48 -0.53 30.56
N SER A 795 10.45 -0.85 31.41
CA SER A 795 11.62 0.00 31.68
C SER A 795 12.93 -0.74 31.47
N TYR A 796 13.85 -0.05 30.81
CA TYR A 796 15.27 -0.36 30.72
C TYR A 796 16.07 0.75 31.44
N SER A 797 17.41 0.68 31.43
CA SER A 797 18.26 1.66 32.11
C SER A 797 17.96 3.12 31.72
N THR A 798 17.76 3.40 30.44
CA THR A 798 17.53 4.76 29.93
C THR A 798 16.37 4.88 28.95
N ARG A 799 15.56 3.83 28.74
CA ARG A 799 14.45 3.79 27.80
C ARG A 799 13.21 3.23 28.48
N PHE A 800 12.09 3.92 28.35
CA PHE A 800 10.85 3.62 29.06
C PHE A 800 9.68 3.64 28.08
N THR A 801 8.80 2.66 28.19
CA THR A 801 7.66 2.49 27.28
C THR A 801 6.39 2.22 28.08
N MET A 802 5.29 2.83 27.68
CA MET A 802 3.94 2.54 28.15
C MET A 802 3.05 2.31 26.93
N SER A 803 2.40 1.16 26.85
CA SER A 803 1.57 0.80 25.71
C SER A 803 0.30 0.07 26.14
N GLY A 804 -0.77 0.28 25.38
CA GLY A 804 -2.06 -0.38 25.57
C GLY A 804 -2.86 -0.39 24.27
N PRO A 805 -4.17 -0.67 24.35
CA PRO A 805 -5.04 -0.67 23.17
C PRO A 805 -4.98 0.68 22.43
N GLY A 806 -4.46 0.68 21.21
CA GLY A 806 -4.44 1.84 20.34
C GLY A 806 -3.38 2.90 20.63
N TYR A 807 -2.41 2.66 21.53
CA TYR A 807 -1.32 3.63 21.73
C TYR A 807 0.00 3.01 22.21
N LYS A 808 1.09 3.72 21.92
CA LYS A 808 2.45 3.45 22.37
C LYS A 808 3.19 4.75 22.67
N ASN A 809 3.59 4.91 23.93
CA ASN A 809 4.37 6.04 24.42
C ASN A 809 5.77 5.57 24.81
N GLU A 810 6.80 6.23 24.31
CA GLU A 810 8.19 5.90 24.59
C GLU A 810 9.01 7.15 24.89
N VAL A 811 9.89 7.07 25.89
CA VAL A 811 10.84 8.14 26.19
C VAL A 811 12.19 7.57 26.58
N SER A 812 13.25 8.24 26.14
CA SER A 812 14.64 7.90 26.46
C SER A 812 15.34 9.05 27.19
N GLY A 813 16.42 8.73 27.92
CA GLY A 813 17.34 9.71 28.51
C GLY A 813 16.93 10.31 29.87
N ALA A 814 15.68 10.11 30.31
CA ALA A 814 15.23 10.55 31.62
C ALA A 814 15.82 9.71 32.77
N ARG A 815 16.21 10.38 33.87
CA ARG A 815 16.69 9.72 35.10
C ARG A 815 15.58 9.45 36.11
N SER A 816 14.46 10.18 36.05
CA SER A 816 13.35 10.06 37.01
C SER A 816 12.04 9.78 36.28
N VAL A 817 11.50 8.58 36.48
CA VAL A 817 10.31 8.10 35.77
C VAL A 817 9.26 7.57 36.75
N LEU A 818 8.02 7.98 36.54
CA LEU A 818 6.86 7.55 37.31
C LEU A 818 5.80 6.99 36.37
N ALA A 819 5.46 5.71 36.50
CA ALA A 819 4.33 5.10 35.81
C ALA A 819 3.17 4.87 36.79
N LYS A 820 1.93 5.11 36.34
CA LYS A 820 0.72 4.90 37.17
C LYS A 820 -0.36 4.18 36.38
N SER A 821 -0.94 3.17 37.00
CA SER A 821 -2.21 2.56 36.62
C SER A 821 -3.32 2.97 37.60
N SER A 822 -4.47 3.36 37.06
CA SER A 822 -5.65 3.79 37.83
C SER A 822 -6.96 3.76 37.03
N SER A 823 -6.91 3.39 35.75
CA SER A 823 -8.01 3.47 34.78
C SER A 823 -8.64 2.10 34.48
N GLY A 824 -8.12 1.04 35.09
CA GLY A 824 -8.71 -0.30 35.19
C GLY A 824 -8.32 -1.23 34.04
N GLY A 825 -8.16 -2.51 34.34
CA GLY A 825 -7.51 -3.49 33.46
C GLY A 825 -6.82 -4.54 34.31
N VAL A 826 -6.00 -5.38 33.68
CA VAL A 826 -4.94 -6.15 34.36
C VAL A 826 -3.61 -5.65 33.82
N ASP A 827 -3.01 -4.72 34.55
CA ASP A 827 -1.87 -3.96 34.08
C ASP A 827 -0.55 -4.56 34.54
N THR A 828 0.45 -4.49 33.66
CA THR A 828 1.75 -5.13 33.89
C THR A 828 2.89 -4.12 33.86
N ALA A 829 3.72 -4.12 34.89
CA ALA A 829 4.99 -3.40 34.95
C ALA A 829 6.17 -4.37 34.78
N ILE A 830 7.08 -4.06 33.87
CA ILE A 830 8.28 -4.85 33.59
C ILE A 830 9.52 -3.96 33.78
N PHE A 831 10.45 -4.44 34.59
CA PHE A 831 11.73 -3.76 34.87
C PHE A 831 12.89 -4.62 34.41
N TYR A 832 13.75 -4.06 33.58
CA TYR A 832 15.08 -4.58 33.28
C TYR A 832 16.11 -3.70 33.98
N ASP A 833 17.09 -4.33 34.63
CA ASP A 833 18.20 -3.67 35.30
C ASP A 833 19.23 -3.08 34.31
N SER A 834 20.35 -2.63 34.83
CA SER A 834 21.56 -2.31 34.10
C SER A 834 22.61 -3.41 34.32
N SER A 835 23.76 -3.33 33.63
CA SER A 835 24.90 -4.22 33.93
C SER A 835 25.58 -3.96 35.29
N GLY A 836 25.11 -2.96 36.04
CA GLY A 836 25.67 -2.50 37.31
C GLY A 836 25.12 -3.25 38.52
N ASN A 837 25.28 -2.70 39.72
CA ASN A 837 24.59 -3.23 40.90
C ASN A 837 23.34 -2.40 41.14
N ASP A 838 22.18 -3.04 41.06
CA ASP A 838 20.89 -2.40 41.04
C ASP A 838 19.97 -2.91 42.16
N TYR A 839 18.91 -2.14 42.42
CA TYR A 839 17.99 -2.39 43.51
C TYR A 839 16.54 -2.36 43.02
N PHE A 840 15.82 -3.45 43.29
CA PHE A 840 14.38 -3.53 43.07
C PHE A 840 13.62 -3.61 44.41
N ILE A 841 12.50 -2.88 44.49
CA ILE A 841 11.58 -2.91 45.63
C ILE A 841 10.15 -3.11 45.11
N GLY A 842 9.49 -4.20 45.51
CA GLY A 842 8.08 -4.47 45.25
C GLY A 842 7.25 -4.36 46.54
N ARG A 843 6.13 -3.64 46.51
CA ARG A 843 5.20 -3.43 47.64
C ARG A 843 3.76 -3.43 47.14
N GLY A 844 3.06 -4.56 47.22
CA GLY A 844 1.72 -4.66 46.63
C GLY A 844 1.75 -4.32 45.14
N GLU A 845 0.89 -3.39 44.71
CA GLU A 845 0.79 -2.87 43.34
C GLU A 845 1.84 -1.79 42.98
N HIS A 846 2.85 -1.59 43.85
CA HIS A 846 3.91 -0.59 43.64
C HIS A 846 5.28 -1.23 43.43
N GLY A 847 5.98 -0.85 42.36
CA GLY A 847 7.34 -1.29 42.05
C GLY A 847 8.31 -0.10 42.03
N THR A 848 9.57 -0.33 42.37
CA THR A 848 10.64 0.66 42.17
C THR A 848 11.94 -0.02 41.80
N MET A 849 12.51 0.37 40.66
CA MET A 849 13.85 -0.02 40.24
C MET A 849 14.77 1.19 40.31
N THR A 850 15.93 1.02 40.94
CA THR A 850 16.99 2.04 40.99
C THR A 850 18.25 1.47 40.39
N THR A 851 18.73 2.12 39.33
CA THR A 851 19.98 1.81 38.66
C THR A 851 20.98 2.96 38.80
N ALA A 852 22.20 2.77 38.29
CA ALA A 852 23.18 3.85 38.18
C ALA A 852 22.67 5.03 37.34
N ASP A 853 21.79 4.78 36.37
CA ASP A 853 21.37 5.74 35.36
C ASP A 853 19.98 6.32 35.60
N SER A 854 19.08 5.56 36.23
CA SER A 854 17.67 5.93 36.42
C SER A 854 17.06 5.44 37.74
N SER A 855 15.98 6.10 38.15
CA SER A 855 15.08 5.67 39.22
C SER A 855 13.66 5.68 38.67
N VAL A 856 13.05 4.50 38.65
CA VAL A 856 11.75 4.24 38.02
C VAL A 856 10.80 3.73 39.09
N SER A 857 9.64 4.36 39.24
CA SER A 857 8.59 3.92 40.16
C SER A 857 7.28 3.66 39.42
N THR A 858 6.61 2.55 39.75
CA THR A 858 5.28 2.18 39.27
C THR A 858 4.28 2.17 40.43
N TYR A 859 3.02 2.53 40.16
CA TYR A 859 1.92 2.51 41.13
C TYR A 859 0.65 1.96 40.47
N GLY A 860 -0.07 1.07 41.16
CA GLY A 860 -1.38 0.56 40.73
C GLY A 860 -1.33 -0.59 39.73
N PHE A 861 -0.15 -1.19 39.47
CA PHE A 861 -0.02 -2.30 38.52
C PHE A 861 -0.28 -3.65 39.20
N ASP A 862 -1.22 -4.43 38.67
CA ASP A 862 -1.59 -5.76 39.21
C ASP A 862 -0.42 -6.75 39.15
N ARG A 863 0.42 -6.63 38.12
CA ARG A 863 1.55 -7.53 37.89
C ARG A 863 2.83 -6.74 37.74
N THR A 864 3.84 -7.09 38.53
CA THR A 864 5.17 -6.50 38.40
C THR A 864 6.20 -7.60 38.22
N SER A 865 7.07 -7.47 37.20
CA SER A 865 8.20 -8.36 36.95
C SER A 865 9.50 -7.56 36.90
N ALA A 866 10.54 -8.02 37.59
CA ALA A 866 11.88 -7.45 37.50
C ALA A 866 12.91 -8.50 37.10
N TYR A 867 13.78 -8.15 36.15
CA TYR A 867 14.80 -9.02 35.60
C TYR A 867 16.19 -8.43 35.89
N SER A 868 17.05 -9.25 36.49
CA SER A 868 18.48 -8.96 36.58
C SER A 868 19.23 -9.57 35.39
N THR A 869 20.03 -8.78 34.69
CA THR A 869 20.81 -9.16 33.49
C THR A 869 22.31 -9.21 33.77
N GLY A 870 22.77 -8.65 34.89
CA GLY A 870 24.13 -8.81 35.38
C GLY A 870 24.48 -7.79 36.46
N GLY A 871 25.19 -8.22 37.49
CA GLY A 871 25.38 -7.39 38.68
C GLY A 871 25.31 -8.23 39.94
N ASN A 872 25.49 -7.59 41.10
CA ASN A 872 25.17 -8.18 42.39
C ASN A 872 23.88 -7.54 42.94
N ASP A 873 22.79 -7.77 42.22
CA ASP A 873 21.53 -7.05 42.39
C ASP A 873 20.72 -7.58 43.56
N GLN A 874 19.93 -6.68 44.15
CA GLN A 874 19.11 -6.99 45.31
C GLN A 874 17.64 -6.65 45.08
N ALA A 875 16.76 -7.58 45.44
CA ALA A 875 15.32 -7.38 45.43
C ALA A 875 14.74 -7.43 46.86
N TYR A 876 13.87 -6.49 47.19
CA TYR A 876 13.10 -6.45 48.42
C TYR A 876 11.60 -6.51 48.10
N LEU A 877 10.91 -7.54 48.58
CA LEU A 877 9.48 -7.75 48.36
C LEU A 877 8.75 -7.60 49.69
N TYR A 878 7.73 -6.75 49.75
CA TYR A 878 6.94 -6.52 50.96
C TYR A 878 5.50 -6.98 50.75
N ASP A 879 4.97 -7.65 51.77
CA ASP A 879 3.58 -8.11 51.84
C ASP A 879 2.57 -6.95 51.79
N SER A 880 1.33 -7.32 51.57
CA SER A 880 0.18 -6.43 51.67
C SER A 880 -0.51 -6.59 53.03
N VAL A 881 -1.64 -5.94 53.23
CA VAL A 881 -2.50 -6.26 54.38
C VAL A 881 -3.29 -7.54 54.06
N GLY A 882 -3.24 -8.54 54.93
CA GLY A 882 -3.95 -9.80 54.73
C GLY A 882 -2.99 -10.96 54.56
N ASN A 883 -3.45 -12.09 54.02
CA ASN A 883 -2.58 -13.25 53.86
C ASN A 883 -1.86 -13.19 52.50
N ASP A 884 -0.54 -13.20 52.55
CA ASP A 884 0.35 -13.20 51.40
C ASP A 884 1.13 -14.52 51.28
N THR A 885 1.55 -14.84 50.06
CA THR A 885 2.32 -16.05 49.75
C THR A 885 3.61 -15.69 49.03
N PHE A 886 4.73 -16.14 49.58
CA PHE A 886 6.04 -16.05 48.95
C PHE A 886 6.49 -17.43 48.46
N ASN A 887 6.89 -17.54 47.20
CA ASN A 887 7.47 -18.75 46.61
C ASN A 887 8.82 -18.43 45.96
N SER A 888 9.85 -19.21 46.26
CA SER A 888 11.18 -19.07 45.65
C SER A 888 11.62 -20.36 44.99
N TYR A 889 12.10 -20.27 43.76
CA TYR A 889 12.51 -21.38 42.89
C TYR A 889 14.00 -21.25 42.51
N GLY A 890 14.84 -20.80 43.45
CA GLY A 890 16.23 -20.45 43.18
C GLY A 890 16.35 -19.07 42.54
N LYS A 891 16.60 -19.01 41.23
CA LYS A 891 16.78 -17.76 40.47
C LYS A 891 15.48 -17.05 40.10
N SER A 892 14.33 -17.51 40.56
CA SER A 892 13.05 -16.81 40.41
C SER A 892 12.31 -16.81 41.73
N SER A 893 11.72 -15.68 42.10
CA SER A 893 10.93 -15.57 43.34
C SER A 893 9.68 -14.73 43.10
N VAL A 894 8.58 -15.13 43.72
CA VAL A 894 7.25 -14.54 43.55
C VAL A 894 6.68 -14.21 44.94
N LEU A 895 6.24 -12.98 45.15
CA LEU A 895 5.39 -12.59 46.27
C LEU A 895 4.03 -12.15 45.74
N SER A 896 2.96 -12.77 46.21
CA SER A 896 1.60 -12.49 45.75
C SER A 896 0.61 -12.42 46.90
N GLY A 897 -0.36 -11.53 46.76
CA GLY A 897 -1.49 -11.36 47.68
C GLY A 897 -2.78 -11.00 46.94
N SER A 898 -3.73 -10.43 47.65
CA SER A 898 -4.97 -9.96 47.04
C SER A 898 -4.70 -8.78 46.11
N GLY A 899 -4.92 -8.96 44.81
CA GLY A 899 -4.83 -7.88 43.81
C GLY A 899 -3.44 -7.63 43.22
N TYR A 900 -2.39 -8.34 43.67
CA TYR A 900 -1.05 -8.10 43.13
C TYR A 900 -0.17 -9.35 43.05
N ILE A 901 0.76 -9.34 42.08
CA ILE A 901 1.83 -10.33 41.94
C ILE A 901 3.14 -9.59 41.63
N ASN A 902 4.14 -9.75 42.51
CA ASN A 902 5.51 -9.28 42.28
C ASN A 902 6.42 -10.47 42.00
N THR A 903 7.06 -10.49 40.82
CA THR A 903 8.00 -11.54 40.41
C THR A 903 9.38 -10.95 40.14
N VAL A 904 10.42 -11.63 40.60
CA VAL A 904 11.81 -11.22 40.38
C VAL A 904 12.63 -12.38 39.83
N TYR A 905 13.50 -12.09 38.87
CA TYR A 905 14.32 -13.07 38.15
C TYR A 905 15.80 -12.73 38.22
N ASN A 906 16.63 -13.73 38.46
CA ASN A 906 18.10 -13.73 38.46
C ASN A 906 18.79 -12.80 39.46
N PHE A 907 18.06 -12.15 40.36
CA PHE A 907 18.65 -11.35 41.43
C PHE A 907 19.54 -12.20 42.33
N ALA A 908 20.77 -11.72 42.56
CA ALA A 908 21.74 -12.41 43.43
C ALA A 908 21.21 -12.58 44.85
N ARG A 909 20.42 -11.61 45.34
CA ARG A 909 19.76 -11.68 46.64
C ARG A 909 18.31 -11.19 46.59
N VAL A 910 17.41 -11.99 47.13
CA VAL A 910 15.99 -11.64 47.28
C VAL A 910 15.59 -11.69 48.76
N THR A 911 14.95 -10.65 49.27
CA THR A 911 14.41 -10.61 50.63
C THR A 911 12.92 -10.31 50.60
N ALA A 912 12.10 -11.28 50.98
CA ALA A 912 10.67 -11.10 51.23
C ALA A 912 10.41 -10.76 52.70
N MET A 913 9.58 -9.76 52.95
CA MET A 913 9.25 -9.26 54.28
C MET A 913 7.73 -9.28 54.49
N ALA A 914 7.27 -10.02 55.49
CA ALA A 914 5.91 -9.99 56.00
C ALA A 914 5.84 -9.06 57.22
N VAL A 915 5.39 -7.82 57.01
CA VAL A 915 5.39 -6.74 58.02
C VAL A 915 4.05 -6.01 58.14
N ASN A 916 3.09 -6.27 57.26
CA ASN A 916 1.80 -5.57 57.18
C ASN A 916 0.61 -6.38 57.74
N GLY A 917 0.89 -7.57 58.28
CA GLY A 917 -0.01 -8.35 59.10
C GLY A 917 -0.91 -9.29 58.30
N GLY A 918 -1.18 -10.46 58.86
CA GLY A 918 -1.72 -11.60 58.11
C GLY A 918 -1.23 -12.91 58.70
N THR A 919 -1.57 -14.01 58.06
CA THR A 919 -0.89 -15.31 58.26
C THR A 919 -0.15 -15.67 56.97
N ASP A 920 1.02 -15.06 56.82
CA ASP A 920 1.80 -15.15 55.60
C ASP A 920 2.65 -16.42 55.58
N VAL A 921 2.77 -17.00 54.38
CA VAL A 921 3.50 -18.26 54.18
C VAL A 921 4.59 -18.10 53.13
N ALA A 922 5.75 -18.73 53.38
CA ALA A 922 6.87 -18.79 52.48
C ALA A 922 7.17 -20.24 52.08
N THR A 923 7.44 -20.48 50.80
CA THR A 923 7.91 -21.76 50.28
C THR A 923 9.20 -21.56 49.50
N PHE A 924 10.21 -22.39 49.78
CA PHE A 924 11.48 -22.43 49.06
C PHE A 924 11.60 -23.77 48.34
N TYR A 925 11.96 -23.74 47.07
CA TYR A 925 12.22 -24.91 46.24
C TYR A 925 13.70 -24.93 45.84
N ASP A 926 14.27 -26.12 45.86
CA ASP A 926 15.66 -26.40 45.49
C ASP A 926 15.96 -26.29 43.98
N THR A 927 17.25 -26.30 43.69
CA THR A 927 17.88 -26.38 42.38
C THR A 927 18.48 -27.77 42.17
N ASP A 928 19.08 -28.05 41.01
CA ASP A 928 19.78 -29.34 40.79
C ASP A 928 21.17 -29.41 41.48
N GLY A 929 21.58 -28.35 42.17
CA GLY A 929 22.83 -28.26 42.91
C GLY A 929 22.60 -28.38 44.42
N ASN A 930 23.69 -28.42 45.20
CA ASN A 930 23.58 -28.49 46.66
C ASN A 930 23.05 -27.17 47.22
N ASP A 931 21.93 -27.25 47.93
CA ASP A 931 21.27 -26.11 48.54
C ASP A 931 21.22 -26.22 50.07
N ILE A 932 21.24 -25.07 50.73
CA ILE A 932 21.18 -24.97 52.19
C ILE A 932 19.97 -24.13 52.58
N TYR A 933 19.07 -24.74 53.34
CA TYR A 933 17.96 -24.08 54.02
C TYR A 933 18.30 -23.82 55.49
N VAL A 934 18.03 -22.62 55.98
CA VAL A 934 18.22 -22.25 57.39
C VAL A 934 16.97 -21.53 57.90
N ALA A 935 16.45 -21.99 59.04
CA ALA A 935 15.29 -21.43 59.71
C ALA A 935 15.63 -21.01 61.15
N ARG A 936 15.27 -19.78 61.52
CA ARG A 936 15.52 -19.14 62.82
C ARG A 936 14.26 -18.37 63.23
N GLY A 937 13.39 -18.98 64.04
CA GLY A 937 12.09 -18.37 64.39
C GLY A 937 11.28 -17.99 63.14
N ASN A 938 10.86 -16.73 63.02
CA ASN A 938 10.10 -16.20 61.87
C ASN A 938 10.98 -15.69 60.70
N GLN A 939 12.28 -16.00 60.70
CA GLN A 939 13.18 -15.74 59.58
C GLN A 939 13.69 -17.07 59.01
N ALA A 940 13.61 -17.23 57.70
CA ALA A 940 14.22 -18.35 57.01
C ALA A 940 14.97 -17.88 55.76
N TYR A 941 15.95 -18.64 55.31
CA TYR A 941 16.65 -18.37 54.07
C TYR A 941 17.11 -19.65 53.40
N MET A 942 17.15 -19.65 52.07
CA MET A 942 17.69 -20.72 51.25
C MET A 942 18.68 -20.15 50.26
N TYR A 943 19.82 -20.81 50.10
CA TYR A 943 20.87 -20.38 49.19
C TYR A 943 21.60 -21.56 48.57
N GLY A 944 22.11 -21.31 47.37
CA GLY A 944 22.85 -22.25 46.55
C GLY A 944 23.76 -21.51 45.57
N ALA A 945 24.17 -22.18 44.49
CA ALA A 945 25.02 -21.56 43.49
C ALA A 945 24.30 -20.41 42.76
N GLY A 946 24.69 -19.16 43.06
CA GLY A 946 24.23 -17.97 42.35
C GLY A 946 22.86 -17.43 42.78
N TYR A 947 22.33 -17.81 43.94
CA TYR A 947 21.13 -17.19 44.52
C TYR A 947 21.16 -17.23 46.05
N TYR A 948 20.52 -16.23 46.68
CA TYR A 948 20.33 -16.15 48.13
C TYR A 948 18.97 -15.54 48.44
N THR A 949 18.03 -16.34 48.95
CA THR A 949 16.65 -15.90 49.22
C THR A 949 16.35 -15.90 50.70
N ILE A 950 15.70 -14.85 51.20
CA ILE A 950 15.31 -14.69 52.61
C ILE A 950 13.81 -14.44 52.72
N SER A 951 13.14 -15.10 53.66
CA SER A 951 11.84 -14.72 54.19
C SER A 951 12.00 -14.15 55.61
N GLN A 952 11.33 -13.05 55.92
CA GLN A 952 11.34 -12.42 57.25
C GLN A 952 9.91 -12.12 57.69
N GLY A 953 9.56 -12.48 58.92
CA GLY A 953 8.24 -12.19 59.50
C GLY A 953 7.14 -13.20 59.14
N PHE A 954 7.41 -14.16 58.26
CA PHE A 954 6.43 -15.16 57.81
C PHE A 954 6.11 -16.14 58.94
N ALA A 955 4.81 -16.37 59.17
CA ALA A 955 4.33 -17.27 60.22
C ALA A 955 4.69 -18.73 59.93
N ARG A 956 4.76 -19.10 58.64
CA ARG A 956 5.19 -20.43 58.21
C ARG A 956 6.19 -20.36 57.06
N SER A 957 7.31 -21.06 57.18
CA SER A 957 8.25 -21.27 56.07
C SER A 957 8.46 -22.75 55.79
N THR A 958 8.30 -23.17 54.54
CA THR A 958 8.52 -24.55 54.10
C THR A 958 9.62 -24.60 53.05
N ALA A 959 10.64 -25.42 53.23
CA ALA A 959 11.59 -25.76 52.17
C ALA A 959 11.27 -27.14 51.59
N VAL A 960 11.40 -27.28 50.28
CA VAL A 960 11.18 -28.51 49.52
C VAL A 960 12.43 -28.80 48.71
N SER A 961 13.11 -29.90 49.05
CA SER A 961 14.14 -30.53 48.23
C SER A 961 13.47 -31.67 47.44
N SER A 962 13.55 -31.58 46.12
CA SER A 962 12.87 -32.46 45.16
C SER A 962 13.69 -32.72 43.90
N LYS A 963 14.83 -32.06 43.76
CA LYS A 963 15.76 -32.13 42.65
C LYS A 963 17.08 -32.74 43.13
N GLY A 964 18.06 -32.83 42.23
CA GLY A 964 19.37 -33.38 42.58
C GLY A 964 20.17 -32.47 43.51
N GLY A 965 21.11 -33.03 44.26
CA GLY A 965 21.91 -32.28 45.23
C GLY A 965 22.13 -33.07 46.51
N ALA A 966 23.08 -32.63 47.33
CA ALA A 966 23.23 -33.07 48.72
C ALA A 966 22.79 -31.93 49.63
N ASP A 967 21.48 -31.83 49.84
CA ASP A 967 20.85 -30.65 50.44
C ASP A 967 20.81 -30.74 51.96
N GLN A 968 20.96 -29.57 52.59
CA GLN A 968 21.01 -29.47 54.05
C GLN A 968 19.95 -28.49 54.59
N ALA A 969 19.29 -28.88 55.68
CA ALA A 969 18.39 -28.02 56.43
C ALA A 969 18.91 -27.77 57.85
N PHE A 970 18.85 -26.52 58.31
CA PHE A 970 19.23 -26.12 59.66
C PHE A 970 18.05 -25.43 60.36
N PHE A 971 17.71 -25.89 61.55
CA PHE A 971 16.69 -25.29 62.41
C PHE A 971 17.32 -24.76 63.69
N TYR A 972 16.93 -23.56 64.09
CA TYR A 972 17.36 -22.92 65.34
C TYR A 972 16.15 -22.48 66.15
N ASP A 973 16.22 -22.74 67.45
CA ASP A 973 15.20 -22.38 68.44
C ASP A 973 15.07 -20.87 68.65
N THR A 974 14.07 -20.52 69.44
CA THR A 974 13.82 -19.20 69.99
C THR A 974 13.98 -19.23 71.51
N ALA A 975 13.77 -18.11 72.20
CA ALA A 975 13.87 -18.08 73.67
C ALA A 975 12.64 -18.67 74.40
N GLY A 976 11.65 -19.19 73.66
CA GLY A 976 10.45 -19.83 74.18
C GLY A 976 10.55 -21.34 74.06
N ASN A 977 9.50 -22.07 74.46
CA ASN A 977 9.49 -23.52 74.29
C ASN A 977 9.28 -23.86 72.81
N ASP A 978 10.20 -24.64 72.27
CA ASP A 978 10.21 -25.06 70.88
C ASP A 978 10.12 -26.59 70.76
N THR A 979 9.48 -27.05 69.68
CA THR A 979 9.37 -28.48 69.40
C THR A 979 9.88 -28.79 68.00
N PHE A 980 10.83 -29.71 67.92
CA PHE A 980 11.38 -30.22 66.67
C PHE A 980 10.87 -31.64 66.41
N TYR A 981 10.42 -31.91 65.19
CA TYR A 981 10.07 -33.23 64.68
C TYR A 981 10.96 -33.51 63.48
N SER A 982 11.64 -34.66 63.45
CA SER A 982 12.35 -35.13 62.28
C SER A 982 11.84 -36.48 61.84
N ARG A 983 11.15 -36.50 60.70
CA ARG A 983 10.66 -37.70 60.03
C ARG A 983 11.39 -37.85 58.70
N THR A 984 11.35 -39.05 58.15
CA THR A 984 11.98 -39.43 56.87
C THR A 984 11.58 -38.53 55.70
N VAL A 985 10.33 -38.09 55.65
CA VAL A 985 9.81 -37.24 54.55
C VAL A 985 9.85 -35.75 54.88
N GLU A 986 9.69 -35.39 56.15
CA GLU A 986 9.51 -34.01 56.58
C GLU A 986 10.07 -33.79 58.00
N SER A 987 10.92 -32.79 58.13
CA SER A 987 11.37 -32.28 59.43
C SER A 987 10.80 -30.88 59.67
N SER A 988 10.38 -30.59 60.89
CA SER A 988 9.78 -29.30 61.23
C SER A 988 10.16 -28.85 62.63
N MET A 989 10.25 -27.54 62.83
CA MET A 989 10.42 -26.90 64.14
C MET A 989 9.36 -25.82 64.30
N ALA A 990 8.65 -25.85 65.43
CA ALA A 990 7.62 -24.86 65.73
C ALA A 990 7.72 -24.37 67.17
N GLY A 991 7.37 -23.09 67.34
CA GLY A 991 7.35 -22.39 68.61
C GLY A 991 6.26 -21.34 68.64
N GLN A 992 6.35 -20.41 69.59
CA GLN A 992 5.37 -19.33 69.68
C GLN A 992 5.51 -18.38 68.47
N GLY A 993 4.52 -18.41 67.57
CA GLY A 993 4.42 -17.46 66.46
C GLY A 993 5.20 -17.82 65.19
N TYR A 994 5.78 -19.03 65.11
CA TYR A 994 6.41 -19.53 63.89
C TYR A 994 6.28 -21.05 63.76
N ALA A 995 6.24 -21.54 62.53
CA ALA A 995 6.35 -22.96 62.21
C ALA A 995 7.15 -23.14 60.92
N ASN A 996 8.30 -23.81 61.01
CA ASN A 996 9.17 -24.05 59.86
C ASN A 996 9.22 -25.53 59.52
N SER A 997 9.30 -25.85 58.24
CA SER A 997 9.40 -27.22 57.76
C SER A 997 10.41 -27.35 56.61
N ALA A 998 11.01 -28.52 56.47
CA ALA A 998 11.93 -28.91 55.41
C ALA A 998 11.60 -30.34 54.97
N ARG A 999 11.38 -30.53 53.66
CA ARG A 999 10.96 -31.81 53.06
C ARG A 999 12.03 -32.30 52.08
N GLY A 1000 12.36 -33.59 52.12
CA GLY A 1000 13.26 -34.23 51.16
C GLY A 1000 14.77 -33.97 51.35
N PHE A 1001 15.18 -33.25 52.38
CA PHE A 1001 16.59 -32.91 52.62
C PHE A 1001 17.40 -34.12 53.15
N ASN A 1002 18.59 -34.34 52.60
CA ASN A 1002 19.48 -35.45 52.99
C ASN A 1002 20.02 -35.29 54.42
N GLN A 1003 20.26 -34.07 54.85
CA GLN A 1003 20.78 -33.78 56.19
C GLN A 1003 19.96 -32.68 56.87
N VAL A 1004 19.44 -32.97 58.05
CA VAL A 1004 18.70 -32.02 58.87
C VAL A 1004 19.39 -31.84 60.22
N ASN A 1005 19.70 -30.60 60.58
CA ASN A 1005 20.35 -30.25 61.84
C ASN A 1005 19.48 -29.26 62.62
N ALA A 1006 19.10 -29.61 63.84
CA ALA A 1006 18.36 -28.75 64.75
C ALA A 1006 19.23 -28.41 65.98
N VAL A 1007 19.23 -27.14 66.36
CA VAL A 1007 20.02 -26.62 67.48
C VAL A 1007 19.13 -25.79 68.40
N ALA A 1008 19.07 -26.16 69.67
CA ALA A 1008 18.38 -25.43 70.73
C ALA A 1008 19.40 -24.83 71.72
N THR A 1009 19.53 -23.51 71.77
CA THR A 1009 20.51 -22.79 72.63
C THR A 1009 20.01 -21.46 73.18
N MET A 1010 18.82 -21.01 72.78
CA MET A 1010 18.25 -19.71 73.15
C MET A 1010 17.38 -19.74 74.41
N GLY A 1011 17.19 -20.93 75.00
CA GLY A 1011 16.51 -21.15 76.27
C GLY A 1011 15.01 -21.41 76.07
N GLY A 1012 14.40 -22.14 76.98
CA GLY A 1012 13.07 -22.71 76.77
C GLY A 1012 12.97 -24.02 77.54
N HIS A 1013 11.95 -24.82 77.24
CA HIS A 1013 11.92 -26.23 77.59
C HIS A 1013 11.66 -27.02 76.31
N ASP A 1014 12.74 -27.35 75.61
CA ASP A 1014 12.71 -27.71 74.20
C ASP A 1014 12.73 -29.22 74.00
N VAL A 1015 11.93 -29.69 73.04
CA VAL A 1015 11.73 -31.13 72.81
C VAL A 1015 12.02 -31.47 71.35
N ALA A 1016 12.86 -32.47 71.12
CA ALA A 1016 13.10 -33.06 69.81
C ALA A 1016 12.53 -34.47 69.71
N TYR A 1017 11.82 -34.76 68.62
CA TYR A 1017 11.30 -36.08 68.28
C TYR A 1017 11.97 -36.57 67.00
N LEU A 1018 12.72 -37.67 67.08
CA LEU A 1018 13.40 -38.30 65.94
C LEU A 1018 12.70 -39.61 65.59
N PHE A 1019 12.32 -39.78 64.32
CA PHE A 1019 11.64 -40.97 63.82
C PHE A 1019 12.54 -41.69 62.82
N ASP A 1020 12.66 -43.01 62.99
CA ASP A 1020 13.37 -43.92 62.10
C ASP A 1020 12.62 -44.19 60.77
N THR A 1021 13.21 -45.05 59.95
CA THR A 1021 12.64 -45.68 58.77
C THR A 1021 12.24 -47.13 59.10
N ALA A 1022 11.72 -47.87 58.11
CA ALA A 1022 11.52 -49.31 58.23
C ALA A 1022 12.82 -50.14 57.97
N SER A 1023 13.97 -49.47 57.85
CA SER A 1023 15.28 -50.07 57.58
C SER A 1023 16.19 -49.92 58.79
N ASP A 1024 17.30 -50.67 58.83
CA ASP A 1024 18.23 -50.64 59.96
C ASP A 1024 18.86 -49.24 60.13
N ASP A 1025 18.41 -48.51 61.14
CA ASP A 1025 18.88 -47.17 61.47
C ASP A 1025 19.83 -47.18 62.67
N ARG A 1026 20.61 -46.10 62.80
CA ARG A 1026 21.58 -45.92 63.89
C ARG A 1026 21.37 -44.61 64.62
N LEU A 1027 21.01 -44.72 65.89
CA LEU A 1027 20.95 -43.58 66.82
C LEU A 1027 22.26 -43.46 67.61
N VAL A 1028 22.79 -42.24 67.68
CA VAL A 1028 23.99 -41.89 68.46
C VAL A 1028 23.68 -40.70 69.35
N ALA A 1029 23.83 -40.86 70.67
CA ALA A 1029 23.62 -39.79 71.65
C ALA A 1029 24.88 -39.57 72.50
N ARG A 1030 25.36 -38.32 72.60
CA ARG A 1030 26.58 -37.93 73.32
C ARG A 1030 26.46 -36.51 73.86
N SER A 1031 27.04 -36.24 75.04
CA SER A 1031 27.06 -34.96 75.77
C SER A 1031 25.81 -34.12 75.49
N ASN A 1032 25.87 -33.20 74.55
CA ASN A 1032 24.81 -32.25 74.25
C ASN A 1032 24.03 -32.50 72.95
N TYR A 1033 24.12 -33.68 72.32
CA TYR A 1033 23.37 -33.97 71.09
C TYR A 1033 22.92 -35.43 70.94
N ALA A 1034 21.91 -35.62 70.09
CA ALA A 1034 21.48 -36.89 69.53
C ALA A 1034 21.44 -36.82 68.00
N ALA A 1035 21.82 -37.90 67.33
CA ALA A 1035 21.83 -37.99 65.87
C ALA A 1035 21.30 -39.36 65.42
N LEU A 1036 20.34 -39.35 64.50
CA LEU A 1036 19.78 -40.53 63.85
C LEU A 1036 20.31 -40.59 62.41
N TYR A 1037 20.84 -41.75 62.02
CA TYR A 1037 21.40 -42.00 60.71
C TYR A 1037 20.68 -43.17 60.05
N GLY A 1038 20.18 -42.96 58.84
CA GLY A 1038 19.76 -44.03 57.93
C GLY A 1038 20.62 -44.10 56.68
N GLU A 1039 20.18 -44.89 55.69
CA GLU A 1039 20.92 -45.08 54.43
C GLU A 1039 21.08 -43.77 53.65
N ASP A 1040 19.99 -43.01 53.50
CA ASP A 1040 19.93 -41.81 52.64
C ASP A 1040 19.61 -40.51 53.40
N PHE A 1041 19.53 -40.55 54.73
CA PHE A 1041 19.22 -39.37 55.55
C PHE A 1041 20.01 -39.33 56.87
N SER A 1042 20.17 -38.12 57.40
CA SER A 1042 20.66 -37.92 58.77
C SER A 1042 19.94 -36.77 59.48
N SER A 1043 19.58 -37.00 60.73
CA SER A 1043 18.84 -36.04 61.56
C SER A 1043 19.59 -35.81 62.86
N TYR A 1044 19.99 -34.56 63.09
CA TYR A 1044 20.79 -34.14 64.24
C TYR A 1044 20.00 -33.18 65.12
N ALA A 1045 19.98 -33.40 66.43
CA ALA A 1045 19.34 -32.54 67.42
C ALA A 1045 20.34 -32.25 68.56
N ALA A 1046 20.73 -30.98 68.75
CA ALA A 1046 21.65 -30.57 69.81
C ALA A 1046 21.05 -29.51 70.72
N GLY A 1047 21.34 -29.61 72.02
CA GLY A 1047 20.98 -28.64 73.04
C GLY A 1047 19.52 -28.67 73.51
N PHE A 1048 18.73 -29.64 73.06
CA PHE A 1048 17.35 -29.85 73.53
C PHE A 1048 17.32 -30.45 74.94
N ASP A 1049 16.36 -30.05 75.78
CA ASP A 1049 16.18 -30.60 77.14
C ASP A 1049 15.70 -32.05 77.11
N VAL A 1050 14.87 -32.39 76.13
CA VAL A 1050 14.33 -33.74 75.92
C VAL A 1050 14.49 -34.15 74.46
N VAL A 1051 15.06 -35.33 74.24
CA VAL A 1051 15.06 -36.00 72.93
C VAL A 1051 14.32 -37.32 73.06
N VAL A 1052 13.35 -37.53 72.17
CA VAL A 1052 12.55 -38.75 72.08
C VAL A 1052 12.85 -39.42 70.74
N ALA A 1053 13.35 -40.64 70.77
CA ALA A 1053 13.59 -41.45 69.58
C ALA A 1053 12.53 -42.54 69.43
N TYR A 1054 11.91 -42.61 68.25
CA TYR A 1054 10.94 -43.64 67.87
C TYR A 1054 11.60 -44.64 66.94
N SER A 1055 11.50 -45.93 67.29
CA SER A 1055 11.73 -47.04 66.38
C SER A 1055 10.39 -47.68 66.01
N THR A 1056 10.22 -48.00 64.72
CA THR A 1056 9.00 -48.54 64.14
C THR A 1056 9.21 -49.95 63.59
N GLU A 1057 10.21 -50.19 62.74
CA GLU A 1057 10.56 -51.50 62.14
C GLU A 1057 12.05 -51.52 61.71
N GLY A 1058 12.83 -52.55 62.07
CA GLY A 1058 14.26 -52.62 61.70
C GLY A 1058 15.10 -53.29 62.80
N SER A 1059 16.37 -53.59 62.53
CA SER A 1059 17.36 -53.97 63.57
C SER A 1059 18.15 -52.74 64.03
N ASP A 1060 17.44 -51.78 64.60
CA ASP A 1060 17.98 -50.46 64.91
C ASP A 1060 18.95 -50.48 66.08
N LYS A 1061 20.05 -49.72 65.94
CA LYS A 1061 21.11 -49.67 66.96
C LYS A 1061 21.17 -48.34 67.69
N SER A 1062 21.32 -48.43 69.00
CA SER A 1062 21.43 -47.32 69.93
C SER A 1062 22.85 -47.23 70.50
N TYR A 1063 23.50 -46.07 70.37
CA TYR A 1063 24.82 -45.81 70.96
C TYR A 1063 24.78 -44.57 71.86
N VAL A 1064 24.60 -44.79 73.16
CA VAL A 1064 24.42 -43.73 74.15
C VAL A 1064 25.66 -43.61 75.04
N GLY A 1065 26.30 -42.44 75.02
CA GLY A 1065 27.38 -42.09 75.95
C GLY A 1065 26.88 -41.31 77.17
N ASP A 1066 27.80 -40.60 77.84
CA ASP A 1066 27.42 -39.59 78.84
C ASP A 1066 26.63 -38.47 78.14
N ILE A 1067 25.43 -38.14 78.61
CA ILE A 1067 24.52 -37.13 78.03
C ILE A 1067 24.07 -36.10 79.06
N ASP A 1068 23.77 -34.88 78.60
CA ASP A 1068 23.40 -33.71 79.39
C ASP A 1068 21.89 -33.36 79.27
N PHE A 1069 21.10 -34.24 78.64
CA PHE A 1069 19.67 -34.08 78.36
C PHE A 1069 18.88 -35.36 78.68
N LEU A 1070 17.55 -35.27 78.73
CA LEU A 1070 16.71 -36.44 78.93
C LEU A 1070 16.49 -37.18 77.59
N MET A 1071 16.93 -38.43 77.52
CA MET A 1071 16.67 -39.31 76.37
C MET A 1071 15.51 -40.27 76.66
N GLN A 1072 14.52 -40.33 75.77
CA GLN A 1072 13.39 -41.26 75.85
C GLN A 1072 13.33 -42.16 74.61
N TYR A 1073 13.17 -43.46 74.83
CA TYR A 1073 13.01 -44.48 73.78
C TYR A 1073 11.57 -44.93 73.68
N LEU A 1074 11.08 -45.04 72.45
CA LEU A 1074 9.79 -45.64 72.12
C LEU A 1074 10.00 -46.59 70.94
N GLY A 1075 9.67 -47.88 71.09
CA GLY A 1075 10.01 -48.93 70.10
C GLY A 1075 11.09 -49.90 70.58
N GLU A 1076 11.53 -50.81 69.70
CA GLU A 1076 12.61 -51.79 69.99
C GLU A 1076 13.94 -51.23 69.50
N TRP A 1077 14.93 -51.10 70.39
CA TRP A 1077 16.28 -50.62 70.07
C TRP A 1077 17.31 -51.62 70.61
N ASP A 1078 18.23 -52.08 69.77
CA ASP A 1078 19.35 -52.93 70.18
C ASP A 1078 20.54 -52.06 70.62
N ASP A 1079 21.00 -52.24 71.86
CA ASP A 1079 22.16 -51.53 72.44
C ASP A 1079 23.53 -52.07 71.97
#